data_AF-A0A7W7G185-F1
#
_entry.id   AF-A0A7W7G185-F1
#
_cell.length_a   1.000
_cell.length_b   1.000
_cell.length_c   1.000
_cell.angle_alpha   90.00
_cell.angle_beta   90.00
_cell.angle_gamma   90.00
#
_symmetry.space_group_name_H-M   'P 1'
#
loop_
_entity.id
_entity.type
_entity.pdbx_description
1 polymer ?
#
loop_
_entity_poly.entity_id
_entity_poly.type
_entity_poly.pdbx_seq_one_letter_code
_entity_poly.pdbx_strand_id
1 'polypeptide(L)'
;MGAPLNSRLVQVIGDAGAGAKPRYQYGSGCIVAGRTVLTAAHVVAEAAVVIVRTMQKDKYVGTVNERFLGAVQGPAPDLALIEVPDLPFDLPPIPLARLDRDSSAAVSVSCHAFGYPWFAKVTSPRTIRNLAEAMGQIGVLAKVNVGLATMVLNNSPGHRLPDESGLDKSAWSGMSGGPVIAGDKLLAVVIEHPLREGQSSITVAPISLLDPDPRYPAWGPGVSDPPAWWKRLGVTGPDDLPLLPARTPDAPVPPEAELAPDAVDRLRAKLEKAGIPRPSRWTAPALARLAADATSPQIRELASALARAAEAKPMLTDLGIGDLRLSKLQVIYKREIGSWPRNGSADAMVVQAAEVEESERRRNALSGLGSLTKLVIGVAAELGVAPQGHAGLVSWIRSAGYQIADAQQRYEERLDPRQWLLLNLGGEPWQPAPTADPPWPTRIGWTYVERLGDGTTTEPVTESQSAAPNPEGLAEALMTIFHSIPRIHHLTVDLAMPTGLLNVGIERWPIFDTFDTPESIADRYQPRLRWSQRLLDLRYFSACKDRTTMSSWSTMPKPFADAVLTDEPTLRRWIADNKEHAWLIGRRPAGARTDPLRILLKAGYGFLVWFPEPGYSGDDHTIVRVVKKIPHAARRAAIPDELPGGPDHRMVIWDDPQGRGDDFRLPDPLPAEPIPS
;
A
#
# COMPACT_ATOMS: atom_id res chain seq x y z
N MET A 1 -11.98 -29.76 36.95
CA MET A 1 -12.31 -29.98 35.53
C MET A 1 -13.68 -29.39 35.28
N GLY A 2 -13.84 -28.53 34.26
CA GLY A 2 -15.15 -27.97 33.92
C GLY A 2 -16.08 -29.02 33.32
N ALA A 3 -17.40 -28.88 33.52
CA ALA A 3 -18.39 -29.70 32.84
C ALA A 3 -18.40 -29.37 31.33
N PRO A 4 -18.56 -30.38 30.45
CA PRO A 4 -18.54 -30.17 29.01
C PRO A 4 -19.72 -29.29 28.54
N LEU A 5 -19.51 -28.49 27.49
CA LEU A 5 -20.53 -27.53 27.03
C LEU A 5 -21.84 -28.22 26.64
N ASN A 6 -21.77 -29.40 26.02
CA ASN A 6 -22.96 -30.14 25.59
C ASN A 6 -23.89 -30.56 26.75
N SER A 7 -23.40 -30.71 27.98
CA SER A 7 -24.25 -31.01 29.15
C SER A 7 -24.97 -29.77 29.69
N ARG A 8 -24.63 -28.57 29.20
CA ARG A 8 -25.22 -27.29 29.61
C ARG A 8 -26.32 -26.82 28.67
N LEU A 9 -26.32 -27.29 27.41
CA LEU A 9 -27.22 -26.78 26.38
C LEU A 9 -28.62 -27.39 26.51
N VAL A 10 -29.63 -26.53 26.65
CA VAL A 10 -31.02 -26.95 26.86
C VAL A 10 -31.96 -26.23 25.91
N GLN A 11 -33.06 -26.90 25.55
CA GLN A 11 -34.19 -26.25 24.90
C GLN A 11 -35.14 -25.73 25.98
N VAL A 12 -35.56 -24.48 25.82
CA VAL A 12 -36.53 -23.83 26.73
C VAL A 12 -37.88 -23.75 26.03
N ILE A 13 -38.94 -24.12 26.74
CA ILE A 13 -40.31 -24.14 26.20
C ILE A 13 -41.22 -23.42 27.21
N GLY A 14 -41.69 -22.23 26.85
CA GLY A 14 -42.77 -21.57 27.57
C GLY A 14 -44.13 -22.10 27.09
N ASP A 15 -44.96 -22.60 27.99
CA ASP A 15 -46.38 -22.90 27.75
C ASP A 15 -47.21 -21.78 28.39
N ALA A 16 -47.79 -20.92 27.57
CA ALA A 16 -48.67 -19.83 27.99
C ALA A 16 -50.10 -20.32 28.34
N GLY A 17 -50.35 -21.64 28.23
CA GLY A 17 -51.64 -22.26 28.56
C GLY A 17 -52.55 -22.47 27.36
N ALA A 18 -53.59 -23.29 27.54
CA ALA A 18 -54.45 -23.77 26.46
C ALA A 18 -55.20 -22.66 25.68
N GLY A 19 -55.39 -21.48 26.28
CA GLY A 19 -56.08 -20.34 25.65
C GLY A 19 -55.18 -19.38 24.88
N ALA A 20 -53.84 -19.49 25.01
CA ALA A 20 -52.90 -18.54 24.41
C ALA A 20 -52.62 -18.85 22.93
N LYS A 21 -52.32 -17.81 22.13
CA LYS A 21 -51.92 -17.93 20.72
C LYS A 21 -50.68 -17.03 20.46
N PRO A 22 -49.49 -17.62 20.24
CA PRO A 22 -49.18 -19.05 20.27
C PRO A 22 -49.22 -19.61 21.71
N ARG A 23 -49.63 -20.87 21.86
CA ARG A 23 -49.57 -21.56 23.17
C ARG A 23 -48.13 -21.79 23.62
N TYR A 24 -47.27 -22.16 22.68
CA TYR A 24 -45.89 -22.54 22.96
C TYR A 24 -44.92 -21.54 22.36
N GLN A 25 -43.98 -21.10 23.19
CA GLN A 25 -42.81 -20.35 22.78
C GLN A 25 -41.58 -21.24 22.95
N TYR A 26 -40.78 -21.32 21.90
CA TYR A 26 -39.59 -22.17 21.88
C TYR A 26 -38.35 -21.29 21.82
N GLY A 27 -37.42 -21.54 22.73
CA GLY A 27 -36.11 -20.94 22.75
C GLY A 27 -35.03 -21.94 23.14
N SER A 28 -33.87 -21.40 23.42
CA SER A 28 -32.67 -22.11 23.84
C SER A 28 -32.20 -21.57 25.19
N GLY A 29 -31.34 -22.31 25.86
CA GLY A 29 -30.75 -21.88 27.12
C GLY A 29 -29.46 -22.61 27.43
N CYS A 30 -28.75 -22.10 28.44
CA CYS A 30 -27.50 -22.67 28.93
C CYS A 30 -27.54 -22.80 30.45
N ILE A 31 -27.19 -23.96 30.99
CA ILE A 31 -26.97 -24.15 32.43
C ILE A 31 -25.67 -23.44 32.82
N VAL A 32 -25.83 -22.27 33.43
CA VAL A 32 -24.72 -21.35 33.75
C VAL A 32 -24.04 -21.70 35.05
N ALA A 33 -24.77 -22.13 36.08
CA ALA A 33 -24.24 -22.63 37.34
C ALA A 33 -25.33 -23.41 38.06
N GLY A 34 -24.98 -24.41 38.88
CA GLY A 34 -25.97 -25.12 39.66
C GLY A 34 -26.95 -25.88 38.77
N ARG A 35 -28.22 -25.57 39.02
CA ARG A 35 -29.39 -25.93 38.22
C ARG A 35 -30.07 -24.70 37.61
N THR A 36 -29.30 -23.64 37.38
CA THR A 36 -29.78 -22.37 36.85
C THR A 36 -29.51 -22.29 35.34
N VAL A 37 -30.56 -22.04 34.56
CA VAL A 37 -30.51 -21.85 33.11
C VAL A 37 -30.63 -20.37 32.79
N LEU A 38 -29.70 -19.84 32.00
CA LEU A 38 -29.81 -18.53 31.37
C LEU A 38 -30.49 -18.67 29.99
N THR A 39 -31.44 -17.79 29.70
CA THR A 39 -32.18 -17.71 28.42
C THR A 39 -32.58 -16.26 28.12
N ALA A 40 -33.33 -16.02 27.05
CA ALA A 40 -33.92 -14.73 26.73
C ALA A 40 -35.25 -14.54 27.48
N ALA A 41 -35.53 -13.33 27.98
CA ALA A 41 -36.71 -13.07 28.80
C ALA A 41 -38.01 -13.30 28.02
N HIS A 42 -38.06 -12.87 26.76
CA HIS A 42 -39.24 -13.02 25.91
C HIS A 42 -39.64 -14.48 25.67
N VAL A 43 -38.79 -15.47 25.95
CA VAL A 43 -39.13 -16.91 25.82
C VAL A 43 -40.00 -17.38 26.98
N VAL A 44 -39.91 -16.73 28.14
CA VAL A 44 -40.51 -17.20 29.40
C VAL A 44 -41.41 -16.17 30.10
N ALA A 45 -41.38 -14.90 29.70
CA ALA A 45 -42.10 -13.82 30.38
C ALA A 45 -43.62 -14.06 30.48
N GLU A 46 -44.23 -14.69 29.47
CA GLU A 46 -45.67 -14.96 29.41
C GLU A 46 -46.01 -16.44 29.68
N ALA A 47 -45.03 -17.24 30.12
CA ALA A 47 -45.21 -18.67 30.32
C ALA A 47 -45.92 -18.95 31.65
N ALA A 48 -47.05 -19.67 31.59
CA ALA A 48 -47.67 -20.25 32.79
C ALA A 48 -46.86 -21.43 33.32
N VAL A 49 -46.20 -22.19 32.43
CA VAL A 49 -45.29 -23.28 32.77
C VAL A 49 -44.05 -23.18 31.89
N VAL A 50 -42.86 -23.25 32.49
CA VAL A 50 -41.60 -23.35 31.77
C VAL A 50 -41.08 -24.78 31.83
N ILE A 51 -40.81 -25.36 30.66
CA ILE A 51 -40.23 -26.70 30.53
C ILE A 51 -38.82 -26.55 29.97
N VAL A 52 -37.84 -27.10 30.70
CA VAL A 52 -36.46 -27.22 30.26
C VAL A 52 -36.24 -28.63 29.74
N ARG A 53 -35.72 -28.75 28.53
CA ARG A 53 -35.43 -30.03 27.89
C ARG A 53 -33.94 -30.18 27.62
N THR A 54 -33.34 -31.25 28.15
CA THR A 54 -31.90 -31.53 28.00
C THR A 54 -31.56 -32.03 26.59
N MET A 55 -30.27 -32.16 26.29
CA MET A 55 -29.78 -32.79 25.05
C MET A 55 -30.31 -34.23 24.87
N GLN A 56 -30.44 -34.98 25.97
CA GLN A 56 -31.01 -36.33 26.03
C GLN A 56 -32.54 -36.35 25.85
N LYS A 57 -33.16 -35.17 25.74
CA LYS A 57 -34.60 -34.93 25.54
C LYS A 57 -35.47 -35.21 26.78
N ASP A 58 -34.84 -35.37 27.94
CA ASP A 58 -35.52 -35.38 29.23
C ASP A 58 -36.14 -34.01 29.52
N LYS A 59 -37.30 -33.98 30.16
CA LYS A 59 -38.05 -32.75 30.45
C LYS A 59 -38.12 -32.52 31.94
N TYR A 60 -37.86 -31.28 32.33
CA TYR A 60 -37.93 -30.82 33.71
C TYR A 60 -38.74 -29.53 33.78
N VAL A 61 -39.46 -29.35 34.88
CA VAL A 61 -40.20 -28.10 35.13
C VAL A 61 -39.21 -27.08 35.69
N GLY A 62 -39.22 -25.89 35.09
CA GLY A 62 -38.44 -24.75 35.54
C GLY A 62 -39.32 -23.72 36.22
N THR A 63 -38.74 -23.00 37.19
CA THR A 63 -39.37 -21.89 37.90
C THR A 63 -38.64 -20.61 37.53
N VAL A 64 -39.39 -19.59 37.12
CA VAL A 64 -38.88 -18.24 36.86
C VAL A 64 -39.26 -17.35 38.02
N ASN A 65 -38.28 -16.68 38.62
CA ASN A 65 -38.52 -15.66 39.64
C ASN A 65 -38.48 -14.29 38.97
N GLU A 66 -39.45 -13.43 39.24
CA GLU A 66 -39.55 -12.08 38.65
C GLU A 66 -38.29 -11.23 38.87
N ARG A 67 -37.55 -11.44 39.96
CA ARG A 67 -36.25 -10.78 40.21
C ARG A 67 -35.19 -11.13 39.16
N PHE A 68 -35.31 -12.29 38.52
CA PHE A 68 -34.40 -12.76 37.46
C PHE A 68 -35.09 -12.77 36.10
N LEU A 69 -36.02 -11.85 35.86
CA LEU A 69 -36.68 -11.64 34.58
C LEU A 69 -36.40 -10.21 34.09
N GLY A 70 -35.72 -10.09 32.96
CA GLY A 70 -35.49 -8.83 32.25
C GLY A 70 -36.72 -8.32 31.50
N ALA A 71 -36.59 -7.18 30.83
CA ALA A 71 -37.72 -6.58 30.11
C ALA A 71 -37.76 -7.02 28.64
N VAL A 72 -38.92 -7.49 28.19
CA VAL A 72 -39.13 -7.89 26.78
C VAL A 72 -39.11 -6.70 25.82
N GLN A 73 -39.66 -5.55 26.24
CA GLN A 73 -39.72 -4.32 25.45
C GLN A 73 -39.35 -3.08 26.29
N GLY A 74 -38.47 -3.25 27.26
CA GLY A 74 -38.09 -2.19 28.20
C GLY A 74 -36.60 -1.88 28.18
N PRO A 75 -36.16 -0.99 29.07
CA PRO A 75 -34.77 -0.57 29.12
C PRO A 75 -33.86 -1.64 29.77
N ALA A 76 -34.41 -2.64 30.47
CA ALA A 76 -33.64 -3.76 31.01
C ALA A 76 -33.32 -4.79 29.91
N PRO A 77 -32.18 -5.51 29.99
CA PRO A 77 -31.79 -6.48 28.97
C PRO A 77 -32.79 -7.65 28.89
N ASP A 78 -33.01 -8.17 27.68
CA ASP A 78 -33.91 -9.31 27.40
C ASP A 78 -33.29 -10.65 27.83
N LEU A 79 -33.05 -10.83 29.12
CA LEU A 79 -32.43 -12.00 29.72
C LEU A 79 -33.31 -12.54 30.86
N ALA A 80 -33.27 -13.86 31.09
CA ALA A 80 -33.93 -14.49 32.23
C ALA A 80 -33.13 -15.66 32.82
N LEU A 81 -33.27 -15.89 34.13
CA LEU A 81 -32.80 -17.09 34.81
C LEU A 81 -33.96 -18.01 35.19
N ILE A 82 -33.82 -19.29 34.90
CA ILE A 82 -34.77 -20.35 35.27
C ILE A 82 -34.06 -21.26 36.28
N GLU A 83 -34.71 -21.54 37.41
CA GLU A 83 -34.26 -22.57 38.34
C GLU A 83 -34.96 -23.89 38.01
N VAL A 84 -34.21 -24.99 37.96
CA VAL A 84 -34.75 -26.31 37.58
C VAL A 84 -34.43 -27.32 38.70
N PRO A 85 -35.21 -27.35 39.79
CA PRO A 85 -34.86 -28.07 41.02
C PRO A 85 -34.61 -29.57 40.81
N ASP A 86 -35.39 -30.18 39.91
CA ASP A 86 -35.40 -31.62 39.65
C ASP A 86 -34.33 -32.08 38.65
N LEU A 87 -33.43 -31.19 38.21
CA LEU A 87 -32.27 -31.62 37.41
C LEU A 87 -31.41 -32.59 38.24
N PRO A 88 -31.07 -33.78 37.71
CA PRO A 88 -30.40 -34.83 38.48
C PRO A 88 -28.92 -34.55 38.77
N PHE A 89 -28.40 -33.43 38.27
CA PHE A 89 -27.01 -33.02 38.42
C PHE A 89 -26.91 -31.54 38.77
N ASP A 90 -25.74 -31.16 39.28
CA ASP A 90 -25.34 -29.79 39.57
C ASP A 90 -24.06 -29.52 38.76
N LEU A 91 -24.02 -28.40 38.02
CA LEU A 91 -22.87 -28.04 37.19
C LEU A 91 -22.11 -26.86 37.80
N PRO A 92 -20.77 -26.88 37.78
CA PRO A 92 -19.99 -25.72 38.20
C PRO A 92 -20.32 -24.50 37.33
N PRO A 93 -20.07 -23.27 37.81
CA PRO A 93 -20.20 -22.06 36.99
C PRO A 93 -19.47 -22.19 35.64
N ILE A 94 -20.10 -21.73 34.56
CA ILE A 94 -19.46 -21.59 33.25
C ILE A 94 -18.56 -20.35 33.28
N PRO A 95 -17.33 -20.40 32.74
CA PRO A 95 -16.51 -19.22 32.58
C PRO A 95 -17.25 -18.14 31.78
N LEU A 96 -17.15 -16.89 32.21
CA LEU A 96 -17.78 -15.73 31.58
C LEU A 96 -16.71 -14.81 30.99
N ALA A 97 -17.09 -13.99 30.02
CA ALA A 97 -16.26 -12.92 29.46
C ALA A 97 -17.13 -11.69 29.13
N ARG A 98 -16.50 -10.52 29.06
CA ARG A 98 -17.15 -9.27 28.60
C ARG A 98 -16.53 -8.78 27.29
N LEU A 99 -17.35 -8.17 26.44
CA LEU A 99 -16.92 -7.64 25.14
C LEU A 99 -16.23 -6.27 25.32
N ASP A 100 -15.10 -6.00 24.66
CA ASP A 100 -14.39 -4.69 24.70
C ASP A 100 -15.12 -3.65 23.85
N ARG A 101 -16.17 -3.06 24.42
CA ARG A 101 -16.99 -2.05 23.73
C ARG A 101 -16.31 -0.68 23.59
N ASP A 102 -15.14 -0.50 24.20
CA ASP A 102 -14.35 0.74 24.18
C ASP A 102 -13.09 0.62 23.32
N SER A 103 -13.00 -0.41 22.47
CA SER A 103 -11.83 -0.63 21.64
C SER A 103 -11.63 0.53 20.66
N SER A 104 -10.41 1.08 20.60
CA SER A 104 -10.03 2.07 19.58
C SER A 104 -9.76 1.44 18.21
N ALA A 105 -9.87 0.12 18.09
CA ALA A 105 -9.61 -0.63 16.86
C ALA A 105 -10.88 -1.35 16.39
N ALA A 106 -11.05 -1.46 15.07
CA ALA A 106 -12.10 -2.24 14.45
C ALA A 106 -11.76 -3.75 14.51
N VAL A 107 -11.79 -4.32 15.71
CA VAL A 107 -11.51 -5.74 15.98
C VAL A 107 -12.79 -6.56 16.12
N SER A 108 -12.69 -7.86 15.85
CA SER A 108 -13.78 -8.82 16.01
C SER A 108 -13.42 -9.97 16.94
N VAL A 109 -14.43 -10.60 17.53
CA VAL A 109 -14.31 -11.80 18.38
C VAL A 109 -14.96 -12.98 17.67
N SER A 110 -14.17 -14.00 17.34
CA SER A 110 -14.69 -15.27 16.83
C SER A 110 -15.47 -16.01 17.91
N CYS A 111 -16.67 -16.47 17.57
CA CYS A 111 -17.58 -17.10 18.53
C CYS A 111 -18.53 -18.11 17.88
N HIS A 112 -19.19 -18.89 18.74
CA HIS A 112 -20.13 -19.95 18.39
C HIS A 112 -21.44 -19.71 19.17
N ALA A 113 -22.57 -19.65 18.46
CA ALA A 113 -23.89 -19.60 19.06
C ALA A 113 -24.55 -20.99 18.98
N PHE A 114 -25.12 -21.45 20.09
CA PHE A 114 -25.76 -22.77 20.17
C PHE A 114 -27.25 -22.64 20.48
N GLY A 115 -28.08 -23.42 19.80
CA GLY A 115 -29.53 -23.39 20.08
C GLY A 115 -30.35 -24.43 19.34
N TYR A 116 -31.67 -24.28 19.41
CA TYR A 116 -32.66 -25.22 18.88
C TYR A 116 -33.56 -24.53 17.83
N PRO A 117 -32.97 -24.11 16.69
CA PRO A 117 -33.67 -23.37 15.65
C PRO A 117 -34.72 -24.23 14.95
N TRP A 118 -35.65 -23.57 14.26
CA TRP A 118 -36.71 -24.21 13.51
C TRP A 118 -36.18 -25.12 12.40
N PHE A 119 -35.13 -24.70 11.68
CA PHE A 119 -34.56 -25.53 10.60
C PHE A 119 -34.00 -26.87 11.11
N ALA A 120 -33.66 -26.97 12.39
CA ALA A 120 -33.16 -28.20 13.01
C ALA A 120 -34.30 -29.11 13.54
N LYS A 121 -35.55 -28.84 13.14
CA LYS A 121 -36.71 -29.67 13.46
C LYS A 121 -36.64 -30.99 12.69
N VAL A 122 -36.73 -32.10 13.42
CA VAL A 122 -36.80 -33.46 12.87
C VAL A 122 -38.10 -34.12 13.31
N THR A 123 -38.76 -34.79 12.37
CA THR A 123 -40.02 -35.50 12.59
C THR A 123 -39.77 -37.01 12.45
N SER A 124 -39.50 -37.72 13.55
CA SER A 124 -39.64 -39.19 13.69
C SER A 124 -39.05 -39.67 15.02
N PRO A 125 -39.74 -40.45 15.88
CA PRO A 125 -41.18 -40.69 16.01
C PRO A 125 -41.93 -39.58 16.78
N ARG A 126 -41.21 -38.55 17.24
CA ARG A 126 -41.76 -37.33 17.87
C ARG A 126 -41.13 -36.10 17.21
N THR A 127 -41.90 -35.02 17.09
CA THR A 127 -41.38 -33.73 16.61
C THR A 127 -40.43 -33.14 17.65
N ILE A 128 -39.14 -33.13 17.34
CA ILE A 128 -38.09 -32.56 18.19
C ILE A 128 -37.26 -31.56 17.39
N ARG A 129 -36.60 -30.64 18.09
CA ARG A 129 -35.54 -29.82 17.51
C ARG A 129 -34.19 -30.37 17.97
N ASN A 130 -33.27 -30.50 17.03
CA ASN A 130 -31.88 -30.81 17.31
C ASN A 130 -31.11 -29.54 17.66
N LEU A 131 -30.01 -29.74 18.37
CA LEU A 131 -29.06 -28.67 18.62
C LEU A 131 -28.41 -28.28 17.29
N ALA A 132 -28.30 -26.99 17.05
CA ALA A 132 -27.53 -26.41 15.97
C ALA A 132 -26.43 -25.50 16.55
N GLU A 133 -25.33 -25.45 15.82
CA GLU A 133 -24.21 -24.56 16.06
C GLU A 133 -24.12 -23.55 14.91
N ALA A 134 -23.99 -22.27 15.26
CA ALA A 134 -23.80 -21.17 14.34
C ALA A 134 -22.44 -20.52 14.62
N MET A 135 -21.52 -20.62 13.68
CA MET A 135 -20.18 -20.02 13.78
C MET A 135 -20.19 -18.62 13.18
N GLY A 136 -19.49 -17.68 13.81
CA GLY A 136 -19.45 -16.31 13.34
C GLY A 136 -18.50 -15.41 14.10
N GLN A 137 -18.63 -14.11 13.86
CA GLN A 137 -17.82 -13.07 14.50
C GLN A 137 -18.68 -11.93 15.01
N ILE A 138 -18.30 -11.38 16.16
CA ILE A 138 -18.88 -10.15 16.70
C ILE A 138 -17.87 -9.02 16.54
N GLY A 139 -18.21 -8.00 15.76
CA GLY A 139 -17.46 -6.75 15.73
C GLY A 139 -17.68 -5.98 17.04
N VAL A 140 -16.61 -5.63 17.75
CA VAL A 140 -16.74 -5.10 19.12
C VAL A 140 -17.39 -3.71 19.20
N LEU A 141 -17.53 -3.01 18.08
CA LEU A 141 -18.21 -1.70 17.98
C LEU A 141 -19.58 -1.78 17.30
N ALA A 142 -20.00 -2.96 16.81
CA ALA A 142 -21.29 -3.12 16.15
C ALA A 142 -22.44 -2.91 17.14
N LYS A 143 -23.43 -2.08 16.76
CA LYS A 143 -24.61 -1.72 17.57
C LYS A 143 -24.27 -1.12 18.96
N VAL A 144 -23.10 -0.48 19.10
CA VAL A 144 -22.66 0.13 20.37
C VAL A 144 -23.58 1.22 20.89
N ASN A 145 -24.35 1.88 20.04
CA ASN A 145 -25.31 2.90 20.44
C ASN A 145 -26.52 2.35 21.23
N VAL A 146 -26.81 1.05 21.14
CA VAL A 146 -27.98 0.42 21.78
C VAL A 146 -27.60 -0.71 22.74
N GLY A 147 -26.31 -0.87 23.05
CA GLY A 147 -25.80 -1.88 24.00
C GLY A 147 -25.76 -3.32 23.47
N LEU A 148 -26.53 -3.63 22.42
CA LEU A 148 -26.54 -4.93 21.76
C LEU A 148 -25.32 -5.11 20.84
N ALA A 149 -25.08 -6.36 20.41
CA ALA A 149 -24.09 -6.67 19.40
C ALA A 149 -24.72 -7.48 18.26
N THR A 150 -24.04 -7.49 17.11
CA THR A 150 -24.42 -8.34 15.97
C THR A 150 -23.34 -9.39 15.77
N MET A 151 -23.76 -10.65 15.75
CA MET A 151 -22.91 -11.75 15.33
C MET A 151 -23.18 -12.02 13.85
N VAL A 152 -22.17 -11.77 13.02
CA VAL A 152 -22.20 -12.10 11.59
C VAL A 152 -21.80 -13.56 11.43
N LEU A 153 -22.68 -14.34 10.83
CA LEU A 153 -22.55 -15.79 10.68
C LEU A 153 -21.76 -16.13 9.42
N ASN A 154 -20.86 -17.11 9.56
CA ASN A 154 -20.07 -17.61 8.43
C ASN A 154 -20.93 -18.41 7.45
N ASN A 155 -21.96 -19.09 7.96
CA ASN A 155 -22.90 -19.90 7.20
C ASN A 155 -24.34 -19.57 7.60
N SER A 156 -25.23 -19.44 6.62
CA SER A 156 -26.67 -19.31 6.82
C SER A 156 -27.42 -20.56 6.32
N PRO A 157 -28.55 -20.94 6.95
CA PRO A 157 -29.41 -22.00 6.45
C PRO A 157 -29.81 -21.71 5.00
N GLY A 158 -29.75 -22.73 4.14
CA GLY A 158 -30.15 -22.59 2.74
C GLY A 158 -31.59 -22.08 2.60
N HIS A 159 -31.87 -21.35 1.52
CA HIS A 159 -33.12 -20.62 1.26
C HIS A 159 -34.44 -21.44 1.28
N ARG A 160 -34.41 -22.77 1.43
CA ARG A 160 -35.62 -23.61 1.43
C ARG A 160 -36.04 -23.95 2.87
N LEU A 161 -36.85 -23.10 3.47
CA LEU A 161 -37.78 -23.57 4.48
C LEU A 161 -38.85 -24.43 3.78
N PRO A 162 -39.32 -25.55 4.37
CA PRO A 162 -40.49 -26.26 3.86
C PRO A 162 -41.70 -25.29 3.78
N ASP A 163 -42.53 -25.43 2.75
CA ASP A 163 -43.68 -24.57 2.38
C ASP A 163 -44.70 -24.26 3.50
N GLU A 164 -44.56 -24.82 4.70
CA GLU A 164 -45.46 -24.65 5.83
C GLU A 164 -45.19 -23.41 6.70
N SER A 165 -44.07 -22.71 6.51
CA SER A 165 -43.80 -21.44 7.22
C SER A 165 -44.00 -20.26 6.29
N GLY A 166 -45.05 -19.46 6.55
CA GLY A 166 -45.24 -18.17 5.88
C GLY A 166 -43.97 -17.31 5.91
N LEU A 167 -43.86 -16.40 4.93
CA LEU A 167 -42.70 -15.52 4.66
C LEU A 167 -42.19 -14.71 5.87
N ASP A 168 -42.97 -14.67 6.96
CA ASP A 168 -42.72 -13.89 8.16
C ASP A 168 -41.92 -14.66 9.23
N LYS A 169 -41.55 -15.93 8.99
CA LYS A 169 -40.91 -16.80 9.99
C LYS A 169 -39.44 -17.07 9.67
N SER A 170 -38.58 -16.67 10.60
CA SER A 170 -37.14 -16.91 10.59
C SER A 170 -36.78 -18.40 10.71
N ALA A 171 -35.86 -18.91 9.86
CA ALA A 171 -35.27 -20.25 10.00
C ALA A 171 -34.55 -20.44 11.34
N TRP A 172 -34.02 -19.35 11.90
CA TRP A 172 -33.38 -19.27 13.20
C TRP A 172 -34.36 -19.20 14.38
N SER A 173 -35.68 -19.19 14.15
CA SER A 173 -36.67 -19.15 15.23
C SER A 173 -36.45 -20.29 16.24
N GLY A 174 -36.21 -19.94 17.50
CA GLY A 174 -35.79 -20.87 18.55
C GLY A 174 -34.32 -20.78 18.97
N MET A 175 -33.48 -20.00 18.27
CA MET A 175 -32.14 -19.68 18.75
C MET A 175 -32.14 -18.76 19.96
N SER A 176 -33.18 -17.93 20.13
CA SER A 176 -33.31 -16.97 21.23
C SER A 176 -33.10 -17.64 22.58
N GLY A 177 -32.25 -17.04 23.42
CA GLY A 177 -31.76 -17.57 24.69
C GLY A 177 -30.54 -18.49 24.57
N GLY A 178 -30.08 -18.81 23.35
CA GLY A 178 -28.90 -19.63 23.12
C GLY A 178 -27.60 -18.94 23.55
N PRO A 179 -26.64 -19.66 24.16
CA PRO A 179 -25.37 -19.08 24.56
C PRO A 179 -24.48 -18.77 23.35
N VAL A 180 -23.77 -17.66 23.42
CA VAL A 180 -22.70 -17.29 22.50
C VAL A 180 -21.37 -17.46 23.22
N ILE A 181 -20.56 -18.41 22.76
CA ILE A 181 -19.31 -18.86 23.37
C ILE A 181 -18.12 -18.37 22.56
N ALA A 182 -17.15 -17.75 23.23
CA ALA A 182 -15.84 -17.43 22.67
C ALA A 182 -14.77 -18.25 23.39
N GLY A 183 -14.20 -19.24 22.70
CA GLY A 183 -13.35 -20.26 23.32
C GLY A 183 -14.15 -21.13 24.29
N ASP A 184 -13.90 -20.97 25.59
CA ASP A 184 -14.59 -21.66 26.68
C ASP A 184 -15.49 -20.73 27.52
N LYS A 185 -15.67 -19.47 27.10
CA LYS A 185 -16.34 -18.43 27.88
C LYS A 185 -17.67 -18.02 27.26
N LEU A 186 -18.70 -17.94 28.08
CA LEU A 186 -19.96 -17.32 27.71
C LEU A 186 -19.79 -15.79 27.63
N LEU A 187 -20.08 -15.24 26.46
CA LEU A 187 -19.89 -13.83 26.14
C LEU A 187 -21.22 -13.08 26.04
N ALA A 188 -22.22 -13.71 25.44
CA ALA A 188 -23.51 -13.10 25.13
C ALA A 188 -24.62 -14.17 25.02
N VAL A 189 -25.86 -13.72 24.92
CA VAL A 189 -27.05 -14.54 24.67
C VAL A 189 -27.72 -14.09 23.37
N VAL A 190 -28.13 -15.03 22.52
CA VAL A 190 -28.88 -14.70 21.30
C VAL A 190 -30.26 -14.15 21.69
N ILE A 191 -30.63 -12.99 21.18
CA ILE A 191 -31.92 -12.36 21.48
C ILE A 191 -32.88 -12.57 20.31
N GLU A 192 -32.46 -12.23 19.10
CA GLU A 192 -33.33 -12.34 17.93
C GLU A 192 -32.54 -12.53 16.64
N HIS A 193 -33.27 -12.95 15.60
CA HIS A 193 -32.80 -12.85 14.21
C HIS A 193 -33.56 -11.69 13.54
N PRO A 194 -32.90 -10.53 13.32
CA PRO A 194 -33.52 -9.40 12.64
C PRO A 194 -33.62 -9.68 11.13
N LEU A 195 -34.81 -10.05 10.65
CA LEU A 195 -35.05 -10.44 9.25
C LEU A 195 -34.54 -9.42 8.21
N ARG A 196 -34.53 -8.12 8.56
CA ARG A 196 -34.07 -7.03 7.68
C ARG A 196 -32.55 -6.96 7.52
N GLU A 197 -31.78 -7.56 8.43
CA GLU A 197 -30.30 -7.59 8.37
C GLU A 197 -29.77 -8.82 7.61
N GLY A 198 -30.67 -9.63 7.05
CA GLY A 198 -30.35 -10.83 6.28
C GLY A 198 -30.11 -12.07 7.13
N GLN A 199 -30.10 -13.25 6.48
CA GLN A 199 -30.02 -14.57 7.13
C GLN A 199 -28.69 -14.88 7.82
N SER A 200 -27.67 -14.04 7.61
CA SER A 200 -26.31 -14.21 8.14
C SER A 200 -26.03 -13.31 9.34
N SER A 201 -27.06 -12.77 10.01
CA SER A 201 -26.91 -11.85 11.13
C SER A 201 -27.82 -12.28 12.28
N ILE A 202 -27.31 -12.35 13.51
CA ILE A 202 -28.15 -12.50 14.71
C ILE A 202 -27.80 -11.43 15.73
N THR A 203 -28.82 -10.89 16.40
CA THR A 203 -28.65 -9.91 17.48
C THR A 203 -28.40 -10.68 18.78
N VAL A 204 -27.38 -10.24 19.52
CA VAL A 204 -26.98 -10.84 20.79
C VAL A 204 -26.91 -9.77 21.88
N ALA A 205 -27.29 -10.14 23.10
CA ALA A 205 -27.13 -9.32 24.29
C ALA A 205 -25.84 -9.72 25.02
N PRO A 206 -24.81 -8.86 25.06
CA PRO A 206 -23.63 -9.09 25.89
C PRO A 206 -24.00 -9.30 27.35
N ILE A 207 -23.32 -10.22 28.05
CA ILE A 207 -23.61 -10.49 29.47
C ILE A 207 -23.32 -9.27 30.36
N SER A 208 -22.48 -8.34 29.89
CA SER A 208 -22.20 -7.08 30.58
C SER A 208 -23.40 -6.13 30.66
N LEU A 209 -24.47 -6.36 29.89
CA LEU A 209 -25.71 -5.56 29.99
C LEU A 209 -26.50 -5.81 31.28
N LEU A 210 -26.06 -6.75 32.13
CA LEU A 210 -26.65 -6.91 33.46
C LEU A 210 -26.43 -5.67 34.33
N ASP A 211 -25.31 -4.96 34.16
CA ASP A 211 -25.05 -3.70 34.87
C ASP A 211 -25.39 -2.49 34.01
N PRO A 212 -25.81 -1.38 34.64
CA PRO A 212 -25.78 -0.08 33.99
C PRO A 212 -24.33 0.32 33.71
N ASP A 213 -24.04 0.80 32.50
CA ASP A 213 -22.75 1.43 32.19
C ASP A 213 -22.93 2.96 32.16
N PRO A 214 -22.36 3.71 33.13
CA PRO A 214 -22.47 5.17 33.16
C PRO A 214 -21.92 5.87 31.91
N ARG A 215 -21.03 5.21 31.17
CA ARG A 215 -20.43 5.74 29.93
C ARG A 215 -21.40 5.62 28.75
N TYR A 216 -22.37 4.71 28.84
CA TYR A 216 -23.37 4.47 27.82
C TYR A 216 -24.79 4.40 28.41
N PRO A 217 -25.37 5.52 28.86
CA PRO A 217 -26.70 5.54 29.47
C PRO A 217 -27.81 4.98 28.56
N ALA A 218 -27.61 5.06 27.25
CA ALA A 218 -28.54 4.53 26.24
C ALA A 218 -28.67 2.99 26.24
N TRP A 219 -27.75 2.27 26.90
CA TRP A 219 -27.83 0.81 27.03
C TRP A 219 -28.90 0.36 28.02
N GLY A 220 -29.43 1.30 28.82
CA GLY A 220 -30.43 1.05 29.83
C GLY A 220 -29.83 0.85 31.23
N PRO A 221 -30.69 0.69 32.26
CA PRO A 221 -30.29 0.61 33.65
C PRO A 221 -29.71 -0.75 34.06
N GLY A 222 -29.58 -1.70 33.12
CA GLY A 222 -29.28 -3.09 33.43
C GLY A 222 -30.47 -3.83 34.03
N VAL A 223 -30.20 -4.93 34.75
CA VAL A 223 -31.24 -5.66 35.50
C VAL A 223 -31.52 -4.98 36.85
N SER A 224 -32.66 -5.30 37.48
CA SER A 224 -33.08 -4.66 38.74
C SER A 224 -32.18 -4.95 39.94
N ASP A 225 -31.43 -6.06 39.92
CA ASP A 225 -30.51 -6.46 40.99
C ASP A 225 -29.27 -7.17 40.42
N PRO A 226 -28.32 -6.41 39.82
CA PRO A 226 -27.14 -6.99 39.19
C PRO A 226 -26.30 -7.89 40.13
N PRO A 227 -26.04 -7.52 41.41
CA PRO A 227 -25.30 -8.38 42.33
C PRO A 227 -25.92 -9.77 42.52
N ALA A 228 -27.26 -9.86 42.61
CA ALA A 228 -27.95 -11.14 42.73
C ALA A 228 -27.82 -12.00 41.46
N TRP A 229 -27.86 -11.37 40.29
CA TRP A 229 -27.64 -12.03 39.01
C TRP A 229 -26.21 -12.57 38.91
N TRP A 230 -25.20 -11.76 39.16
CA TRP A 230 -23.80 -12.19 39.12
C TRP A 230 -23.51 -13.34 40.06
N LYS A 231 -24.06 -13.29 41.28
CA LYS A 231 -23.98 -14.39 42.24
C LYS A 231 -24.56 -15.69 41.69
N ARG A 232 -25.68 -15.64 40.98
CA ARG A 232 -26.28 -16.82 40.30
C ARG A 232 -25.45 -17.30 39.12
N LEU A 233 -24.70 -16.42 38.48
CA LEU A 233 -23.75 -16.76 37.41
C LEU A 233 -22.38 -17.23 37.95
N GLY A 234 -22.16 -17.15 39.26
CA GLY A 234 -20.94 -17.63 39.93
C GLY A 234 -19.75 -16.66 39.88
N VAL A 235 -19.99 -15.36 39.65
CA VAL A 235 -18.98 -14.28 39.69
C VAL A 235 -19.44 -13.15 40.62
N THR A 236 -18.54 -12.24 41.04
CA THR A 236 -18.95 -11.13 41.93
C THR A 236 -19.48 -9.92 41.17
N GLY A 237 -19.06 -9.76 39.91
CA GLY A 237 -19.49 -8.66 39.05
C GLY A 237 -18.78 -8.68 37.69
N PRO A 238 -19.01 -7.64 36.87
CA PRO A 238 -18.47 -7.55 35.52
C PRO A 238 -16.95 -7.32 35.49
N ASP A 239 -16.36 -6.85 36.59
CA ASP A 239 -14.91 -6.57 36.67
C ASP A 239 -14.05 -7.83 36.85
N ASP A 240 -14.64 -8.93 37.31
CA ASP A 240 -13.99 -10.24 37.35
C ASP A 240 -13.86 -10.87 35.95
N LEU A 241 -14.51 -10.28 34.94
CA LEU A 241 -14.62 -10.88 33.62
C LEU A 241 -13.43 -10.50 32.73
N PRO A 242 -12.77 -11.49 32.09
CA PRO A 242 -11.80 -11.20 31.05
C PRO A 242 -12.47 -10.45 29.90
N LEU A 243 -11.79 -9.42 29.41
CA LEU A 243 -12.22 -8.59 28.28
C LEU A 243 -11.87 -9.29 26.96
N LEU A 244 -12.79 -9.32 25.99
CA LEU A 244 -12.60 -9.92 24.67
C LEU A 244 -12.79 -8.90 23.52
N PRO A 245 -11.88 -8.86 22.52
CA PRO A 245 -10.64 -9.64 22.47
C PRO A 245 -9.72 -9.21 23.62
N ALA A 246 -8.91 -10.15 24.12
CA ALA A 246 -7.95 -9.83 25.16
C ALA A 246 -7.12 -8.64 24.68
N ARG A 247 -7.04 -7.56 25.47
CA ARG A 247 -6.11 -6.48 25.21
C ARG A 247 -4.73 -7.09 25.31
N THR A 248 -4.16 -7.49 24.18
CA THR A 248 -2.82 -8.03 24.16
C THR A 248 -1.92 -6.93 24.72
N PRO A 249 -1.24 -7.14 25.86
CA PRO A 249 -0.18 -6.23 26.24
C PRO A 249 0.87 -6.36 25.15
N ASP A 250 0.90 -5.38 24.24
CA ASP A 250 1.82 -5.29 23.11
C ASP A 250 2.20 -6.66 22.54
N ALA A 251 1.32 -7.27 21.74
CA ALA A 251 1.79 -8.28 20.79
C ALA A 251 3.09 -7.74 20.15
N PRO A 252 4.13 -8.57 19.93
CA PRO A 252 5.31 -8.12 19.21
C PRO A 252 4.80 -7.57 17.87
N VAL A 253 4.77 -6.24 17.78
CA VAL A 253 4.43 -5.54 16.57
C VAL A 253 5.52 -5.99 15.60
N PRO A 254 5.17 -6.53 14.43
CA PRO A 254 6.19 -6.88 13.46
C PRO A 254 7.09 -5.66 13.29
N PRO A 255 8.43 -5.80 13.33
CA PRO A 255 9.33 -4.65 13.17
C PRO A 255 9.02 -3.83 11.89
N GLU A 256 8.35 -4.45 10.92
CA GLU A 256 7.80 -3.85 9.70
C GLU A 256 6.71 -2.80 9.93
N ALA A 257 6.08 -2.74 11.10
CA ALA A 257 5.04 -1.76 11.42
C ALA A 257 5.55 -0.55 12.22
N GLU A 258 6.83 -0.53 12.63
CA GLU A 258 7.46 0.66 13.22
C GLU A 258 8.22 1.45 12.15
N LEU A 259 8.05 2.78 12.14
CA LEU A 259 8.84 3.65 11.27
C LEU A 259 10.33 3.63 11.65
N ALA A 260 11.21 3.68 10.66
CA ALA A 260 12.65 3.72 10.83
C ALA A 260 13.09 4.93 11.67
N PRO A 261 14.20 4.82 12.44
CA PRO A 261 14.68 5.89 13.31
C PRO A 261 14.84 7.25 12.61
N ASP A 262 15.39 7.27 11.38
CA ASP A 262 15.64 8.49 10.62
C ASP A 262 14.34 9.21 10.19
N ALA A 263 13.26 8.46 10.01
CA ALA A 263 11.94 9.00 9.69
C ALA A 263 11.30 9.70 10.92
N VAL A 264 11.55 9.20 12.13
CA VAL A 264 10.92 9.68 13.37
C VAL A 264 11.74 10.73 14.14
N ASP A 265 13.05 10.84 13.87
CA ASP A 265 13.96 11.75 14.56
C ASP A 265 13.49 13.23 14.54
N ARG A 266 12.82 13.64 13.46
CA ARG A 266 12.24 15.01 13.36
C ARG A 266 11.12 15.23 14.37
N LEU A 267 10.19 14.27 14.54
CA LEU A 267 9.13 14.40 15.53
C LEU A 267 9.73 14.31 16.93
N ARG A 268 10.70 13.42 17.15
CA ARG A 268 11.41 13.27 18.43
C ARG A 268 11.96 14.61 18.93
N ALA A 269 12.70 15.33 18.09
CA ALA A 269 13.25 16.65 18.43
C ALA A 269 12.16 17.69 18.74
N LYS A 270 11.01 17.65 18.04
CA LYS A 270 9.88 18.55 18.28
C LYS A 270 9.11 18.21 19.57
N LEU A 271 8.89 16.93 19.87
CA LEU A 271 8.24 16.48 21.10
C LEU A 271 9.08 16.84 22.33
N GLU A 272 10.40 16.63 22.26
CA GLU A 272 11.35 17.04 23.29
C GLU A 272 11.24 18.55 23.56
N LYS A 273 11.29 19.37 22.51
CA LYS A 273 11.18 20.83 22.64
C LYS A 273 9.83 21.27 23.22
N ALA A 274 8.77 20.50 22.98
CA ALA A 274 7.42 20.80 23.46
C ALA A 274 7.10 20.18 24.84
N GLY A 275 8.01 19.41 25.43
CA GLY A 275 7.77 18.71 26.69
C GLY A 275 6.71 17.60 26.61
N ILE A 276 6.42 17.07 25.42
CA ILE A 276 5.41 16.03 25.23
C ILE A 276 6.08 14.64 25.37
N PRO A 277 5.52 13.72 26.17
CA PRO A 277 6.04 12.37 26.30
C PRO A 277 6.12 11.65 24.96
N ARG A 278 7.23 10.93 24.75
CA ARG A 278 7.43 10.15 23.52
C ARG A 278 6.61 8.86 23.60
N PRO A 279 5.97 8.42 22.51
CA PRO A 279 5.43 7.08 22.47
C PRO A 279 6.57 6.07 22.58
N SER A 280 6.34 4.97 23.29
CA SER A 280 7.30 3.87 23.42
C SER A 280 7.57 3.17 22.09
N ARG A 281 6.59 3.20 21.18
CA ARG A 281 6.65 2.64 19.82
C ARG A 281 6.09 3.62 18.80
N TRP A 282 6.67 3.63 17.60
CA TRP A 282 6.30 4.54 16.51
C TRP A 282 5.35 3.87 15.51
N THR A 283 4.24 3.34 16.03
CA THR A 283 3.20 2.65 15.26
C THR A 283 2.03 3.58 14.92
N ALA A 284 1.25 3.22 13.90
CA ALA A 284 0.06 3.99 13.51
C ALA A 284 -0.90 4.30 14.68
N PRO A 285 -1.33 3.32 15.52
CA PRO A 285 -2.23 3.62 16.65
C PRO A 285 -1.60 4.50 17.74
N ALA A 286 -0.30 4.38 17.98
CA ALA A 286 0.40 5.24 18.95
C ALA A 286 0.48 6.69 18.44
N LEU A 287 0.78 6.86 17.15
CA LEU A 287 0.89 8.16 16.50
C LEU A 287 -0.47 8.84 16.32
N ALA A 288 -1.53 8.07 16.02
CA ALA A 288 -2.90 8.59 15.95
C ALA A 288 -3.39 9.11 17.31
N ARG A 289 -3.09 8.39 18.41
CA ARG A 289 -3.38 8.85 19.77
C ARG A 289 -2.59 10.13 20.09
N LEU A 290 -1.30 10.15 19.79
CA LEU A 290 -0.47 11.35 19.96
C LEU A 290 -1.03 12.55 19.17
N ALA A 291 -1.55 12.33 17.96
CA ALA A 291 -2.18 13.39 17.18
C ALA A 291 -3.47 13.91 17.83
N ALA A 292 -4.31 13.01 18.35
CA ALA A 292 -5.54 13.37 19.06
C ALA A 292 -5.25 14.17 20.35
N ASP A 293 -4.21 13.79 21.09
CA ASP A 293 -3.81 14.42 22.36
C ASP A 293 -2.99 15.71 22.15
N ALA A 294 -2.48 15.95 20.94
CA ALA A 294 -1.63 17.10 20.66
C ALA A 294 -2.40 18.43 20.71
N THR A 295 -1.97 19.31 21.62
CA THR A 295 -2.48 20.68 21.75
C THR A 295 -1.89 21.63 20.70
N SER A 296 -0.64 21.40 20.27
CA SER A 296 0.00 22.18 19.21
C SER A 296 -0.47 21.71 17.83
N PRO A 297 -1.01 22.61 16.97
CA PRO A 297 -1.41 22.26 15.60
C PRO A 297 -0.26 21.65 14.79
N GLN A 298 0.96 22.15 14.97
CA GLN A 298 2.14 21.65 14.26
C GLN A 298 2.52 20.22 14.66
N ILE A 299 2.31 19.86 15.94
CA ILE A 299 2.57 18.50 16.44
C ILE A 299 1.46 17.57 15.99
N ARG A 300 0.20 18.02 16.04
CA ARG A 300 -0.95 17.29 15.54
C ARG A 300 -0.79 16.94 14.05
N GLU A 301 -0.45 17.92 13.22
CA GLU A 301 -0.20 17.72 11.78
C GLU A 301 0.92 16.70 11.54
N LEU A 302 2.06 16.85 12.24
CA LEU A 302 3.18 15.93 12.08
C LEU A 302 2.87 14.52 12.58
N ALA A 303 2.18 14.39 13.71
CA ALA A 303 1.76 13.09 14.25
C ALA A 303 0.73 12.42 13.34
N SER A 304 -0.20 13.17 12.74
CA SER A 304 -1.14 12.70 11.72
C SER A 304 -0.41 12.18 10.47
N ALA A 305 0.54 12.95 9.94
CA ALA A 305 1.37 12.54 8.80
C ALA A 305 2.16 11.26 9.10
N LEU A 306 2.77 11.16 10.29
CA LEU A 306 3.50 9.97 10.71
C LEU A 306 2.58 8.76 10.93
N ALA A 307 1.38 8.94 11.49
CA ALA A 307 0.40 7.86 11.64
C ALA A 307 0.03 7.28 10.26
N ARG A 308 -0.25 8.15 9.28
CA ARG A 308 -0.57 7.75 7.90
C ARG A 308 0.58 7.06 7.19
N ALA A 309 1.80 7.54 7.40
CA ALA A 309 2.99 6.87 6.89
C ALA A 309 3.17 5.47 7.52
N ALA A 310 2.93 5.34 8.82
CA ALA A 310 2.97 4.05 9.51
C ALA A 310 1.84 3.11 9.06
N GLU A 311 0.66 3.63 8.69
CA GLU A 311 -0.43 2.83 8.08
C GLU A 311 -0.08 2.36 6.67
N ALA A 312 0.63 3.18 5.89
CA ALA A 312 1.05 2.83 4.53
C ALA A 312 2.24 1.85 4.50
N LYS A 313 3.06 1.80 5.54
CA LYS A 313 4.28 1.00 5.56
C LYS A 313 4.03 -0.50 5.34
N PRO A 314 3.11 -1.18 6.05
CA PRO A 314 2.81 -2.59 5.80
C PRO A 314 2.40 -2.86 4.35
N MET A 315 1.61 -1.94 3.76
CA MET A 315 1.20 -2.05 2.36
C MET A 315 2.40 -1.92 1.42
N LEU A 316 3.32 -1.00 1.65
CA LEU A 316 4.53 -0.86 0.83
C LEU A 316 5.47 -2.07 0.98
N THR A 317 5.58 -2.64 2.18
CA THR A 317 6.33 -3.89 2.42
C THR A 317 5.71 -5.04 1.63
N ASP A 318 4.39 -5.19 1.70
CA ASP A 318 3.62 -6.22 1.00
C ASP A 318 3.71 -6.08 -0.54
N LEU A 319 3.81 -4.84 -1.04
CA LEU A 319 4.10 -4.59 -2.46
C LEU A 319 5.52 -4.98 -2.88
N GLY A 320 6.47 -5.16 -1.95
CA GLY A 320 7.87 -5.42 -2.26
C GLY A 320 8.73 -4.16 -2.38
N ILE A 321 8.44 -3.08 -1.63
CA ILE A 321 9.28 -1.86 -1.66
C ILE A 321 10.76 -2.14 -1.34
N GLY A 322 11.05 -3.21 -0.60
CA GLY A 322 12.41 -3.66 -0.30
C GLY A 322 13.21 -4.12 -1.54
N ASP A 323 12.52 -4.53 -2.61
CA ASP A 323 13.14 -4.95 -3.87
C ASP A 323 13.53 -3.75 -4.75
N LEU A 324 13.01 -2.55 -4.44
CA LEU A 324 13.37 -1.33 -5.14
C LEU A 324 14.69 -0.75 -4.63
N ARG A 325 15.60 -0.45 -5.55
CA ARG A 325 16.78 0.37 -5.23
C ARG A 325 16.33 1.75 -4.74
N LEU A 326 17.01 2.28 -3.72
CA LEU A 326 16.71 3.60 -3.15
C LEU A 326 16.67 4.71 -4.21
N SER A 327 17.58 4.67 -5.20
CA SER A 327 17.63 5.61 -6.32
C SER A 327 16.35 5.61 -7.14
N LYS A 328 15.80 4.42 -7.41
CA LYS A 328 14.55 4.25 -8.17
C LYS A 328 13.37 4.78 -7.37
N LEU A 329 13.30 4.47 -6.07
CA LEU A 329 12.25 5.01 -5.20
C LEU A 329 12.29 6.55 -5.11
N GLN A 330 13.47 7.17 -5.10
CA GLN A 330 13.62 8.63 -5.14
C GLN A 330 13.12 9.23 -6.46
N VAL A 331 13.34 8.56 -7.59
CA VAL A 331 12.80 8.99 -8.90
C VAL A 331 11.28 8.85 -8.93
N ILE A 332 10.73 7.75 -8.41
CA ILE A 332 9.27 7.58 -8.25
C ILE A 332 8.71 8.71 -7.39
N TYR A 333 9.34 9.00 -6.24
CA TYR A 333 8.95 10.09 -5.37
C TYR A 333 8.96 11.44 -6.10
N LYS A 334 10.04 11.78 -6.80
CA LYS A 334 10.13 13.04 -7.57
C LYS A 334 9.01 13.15 -8.60
N ARG A 335 8.68 12.06 -9.30
CA ARG A 335 7.61 12.02 -10.30
C ARG A 335 6.22 12.19 -9.68
N GLU A 336 5.95 11.54 -8.56
CA GLU A 336 4.62 11.58 -7.91
C GLU A 336 4.38 12.85 -7.11
N ILE A 337 5.42 13.37 -6.47
CA ILE A 337 5.32 14.48 -5.51
C ILE A 337 5.80 15.81 -6.12
N GLY A 338 6.44 15.76 -7.29
CA GLY A 338 6.96 16.93 -8.01
C GLY A 338 8.25 17.52 -7.41
N SER A 339 8.75 17.00 -6.29
CA SER A 339 9.97 17.47 -5.62
C SER A 339 10.86 16.30 -5.20
N TRP A 340 12.17 16.54 -5.14
CA TRP A 340 13.11 15.53 -4.62
C TRP A 340 12.91 15.34 -3.11
N PRO A 341 12.92 14.09 -2.61
CA PRO A 341 12.85 13.87 -1.19
C PRO A 341 14.13 14.39 -0.53
N ARG A 342 14.00 14.87 0.71
CA ARG A 342 15.16 15.04 1.58
C ARG A 342 15.75 13.64 1.79
N ASN A 343 17.06 13.49 1.52
CA ASN A 343 17.81 12.24 1.69
C ASN A 343 17.31 11.43 2.90
N GLY A 344 17.23 10.11 2.77
CA GLY A 344 16.78 9.24 3.87
C GLY A 344 16.39 7.86 3.36
N SER A 345 15.89 7.05 4.30
CA SER A 345 15.32 5.73 4.05
C SER A 345 14.02 5.78 3.23
N ALA A 346 13.51 4.60 2.85
CA ALA A 346 12.17 4.46 2.27
C ALA A 346 11.11 5.08 3.20
N ASP A 347 11.14 4.73 4.49
CA ASP A 347 10.24 5.27 5.50
C ASP A 347 10.30 6.81 5.57
N ALA A 348 11.50 7.40 5.50
CA ALA A 348 11.64 8.86 5.50
C ALA A 348 10.99 9.52 4.26
N MET A 349 10.90 8.81 3.13
CA MET A 349 10.18 9.28 1.94
C MET A 349 8.66 9.12 2.10
N VAL A 350 8.19 8.00 2.65
CA VAL A 350 6.76 7.78 2.94
C VAL A 350 6.24 8.87 3.90
N VAL A 351 7.00 9.19 4.95
CA VAL A 351 6.68 10.28 5.88
C VAL A 351 6.62 11.63 5.17
N GLN A 352 7.58 11.94 4.29
CA GLN A 352 7.56 13.21 3.55
C GLN A 352 6.36 13.31 2.59
N ALA A 353 5.98 12.22 1.92
CA ALA A 353 4.79 12.21 1.08
C ALA A 353 3.51 12.42 1.91
N ALA A 354 3.43 11.83 3.11
CA ALA A 354 2.34 12.07 4.05
C ALA A 354 2.29 13.51 4.56
N GLU A 355 3.45 14.14 4.85
CA GLU A 355 3.54 15.56 5.22
C GLU A 355 3.03 16.47 4.09
N VAL A 356 3.37 16.17 2.83
CA VAL A 356 2.89 16.91 1.66
C VAL A 356 1.38 16.76 1.52
N GLU A 357 0.84 15.55 1.65
CA GLU A 357 -0.60 15.29 1.57
C GLU A 357 -1.38 16.02 2.67
N GLU A 358 -0.86 16.06 3.90
CA GLU A 358 -1.51 16.80 4.99
C GLU A 358 -1.53 18.32 4.70
N SER A 359 -0.47 18.84 4.09
CA SER A 359 -0.40 20.24 3.64
C SER A 359 -1.35 20.52 2.45
N GLU A 360 -1.59 19.56 1.56
CA GLU A 360 -2.60 19.64 0.50
C GLU A 360 -4.01 19.67 1.08
N ARG A 361 -4.31 18.80 2.05
CA ARG A 361 -5.59 18.75 2.79
C ARG A 361 -5.91 20.07 3.45
N ARG A 362 -4.95 20.61 4.22
CA ARG A 362 -5.13 21.89 4.92
C ARG A 362 -5.44 23.05 3.97
N ARG A 363 -4.84 23.03 2.77
CA ARG A 363 -5.05 24.07 1.75
C ARG A 363 -6.31 23.82 0.91
N ASN A 364 -7.08 22.76 1.18
CA ASN A 364 -8.16 22.28 0.31
C ASN A 364 -7.72 22.12 -1.16
N ALA A 365 -6.47 21.74 -1.36
CA ALA A 365 -5.83 21.64 -2.69
C ALA A 365 -5.83 20.20 -3.24
N LEU A 366 -6.52 19.26 -2.59
CA LEU A 366 -6.66 17.90 -3.07
C LEU A 366 -7.67 17.86 -4.23
N SER A 367 -7.17 17.75 -5.46
CA SER A 367 -7.97 17.54 -6.66
C SER A 367 -7.90 16.10 -7.18
N GLY A 368 -7.83 15.11 -6.27
CA GLY A 368 -7.72 13.69 -6.60
C GLY A 368 -6.95 12.91 -5.53
N LEU A 369 -6.15 11.92 -5.94
CA LEU A 369 -5.28 11.16 -5.04
C LEU A 369 -4.30 12.09 -4.30
N GLY A 370 -4.18 11.88 -3.00
CA GLY A 370 -3.19 12.58 -2.17
C GLY A 370 -1.76 12.13 -2.47
N SER A 371 -0.80 12.98 -2.12
CA SER A 371 0.62 12.74 -2.35
C SER A 371 1.14 11.39 -1.84
N LEU A 372 0.73 10.93 -0.65
CA LEU A 372 1.13 9.61 -0.14
C LEU A 372 0.53 8.48 -0.99
N THR A 373 -0.74 8.63 -1.36
CA THR A 373 -1.42 7.64 -2.20
C THR A 373 -0.80 7.55 -3.59
N LYS A 374 -0.47 8.69 -4.21
CA LYS A 374 0.27 8.72 -5.49
C LYS A 374 1.59 7.98 -5.40
N LEU A 375 2.37 8.18 -4.32
CA LEU A 375 3.62 7.45 -4.09
C LEU A 375 3.39 5.93 -4.04
N VAL A 376 2.41 5.47 -3.26
CA VAL A 376 2.09 4.02 -3.16
C VAL A 376 1.70 3.45 -4.52
N ILE A 377 0.85 4.14 -5.28
CA ILE A 377 0.47 3.73 -6.65
C ILE A 377 1.67 3.76 -7.59
N GLY A 378 2.56 4.74 -7.46
CA GLY A 378 3.80 4.81 -8.24
C GLY A 378 4.77 3.66 -7.96
N VAL A 379 4.82 3.17 -6.71
CA VAL A 379 5.57 1.95 -6.33
C VAL A 379 4.90 0.71 -6.89
N ALA A 380 3.57 0.58 -6.75
CA ALA A 380 2.81 -0.53 -7.29
C ALA A 380 2.96 -0.65 -8.82
N ALA A 381 2.93 0.49 -9.54
CA ALA A 381 3.17 0.54 -10.98
C ALA A 381 4.58 0.08 -11.36
N GLU A 382 5.61 0.45 -10.59
CA GLU A 382 6.97 -0.01 -10.87
C GLU A 382 7.13 -1.52 -10.67
N LEU A 383 6.39 -2.08 -9.70
CA LEU A 383 6.43 -3.50 -9.35
C LEU A 383 5.40 -4.35 -10.13
N GLY A 384 4.68 -3.75 -11.09
CA GLY A 384 3.68 -4.46 -11.90
C GLY A 384 2.43 -4.91 -11.13
N VAL A 385 2.12 -4.30 -9.99
CA VAL A 385 0.99 -4.68 -9.12
C VAL A 385 -0.20 -3.74 -9.36
N ALA A 386 -1.21 -4.21 -10.08
CA ALA A 386 -2.41 -3.42 -10.36
C ALA A 386 -3.28 -3.22 -9.10
N PRO A 387 -3.79 -1.99 -8.84
CA PRO A 387 -4.66 -1.70 -7.69
C PRO A 387 -5.87 -2.63 -7.56
N GLN A 388 -6.57 -2.94 -8.67
CA GLN A 388 -7.73 -3.83 -8.64
C GLN A 388 -7.39 -5.31 -8.43
N GLY A 389 -6.16 -5.72 -8.76
CA GLY A 389 -5.69 -7.09 -8.65
C GLY A 389 -5.15 -7.46 -7.27
N HIS A 390 -5.03 -6.50 -6.35
CA HIS A 390 -4.35 -6.69 -5.07
C HIS A 390 -5.24 -6.33 -3.87
N ALA A 391 -5.74 -7.34 -3.16
CA ALA A 391 -6.74 -7.17 -2.09
C ALA A 391 -6.27 -6.23 -0.95
N GLY A 392 -5.00 -6.35 -0.52
CA GLY A 392 -4.41 -5.46 0.49
C GLY A 392 -4.45 -3.98 0.07
N LEU A 393 -4.02 -3.70 -1.16
CA LEU A 393 -4.01 -2.36 -1.75
C LEU A 393 -5.42 -1.79 -1.92
N VAL A 394 -6.39 -2.59 -2.36
CA VAL A 394 -7.81 -2.18 -2.41
C VAL A 394 -8.33 -1.77 -1.03
N SER A 395 -8.05 -2.59 -0.01
CA SER A 395 -8.47 -2.29 1.36
C SER A 395 -7.82 -1.00 1.87
N TRP A 396 -6.51 -0.85 1.63
CA TRP A 396 -5.75 0.33 2.04
C TRP A 396 -6.26 1.61 1.35
N ILE A 397 -6.43 1.62 0.02
CA ILE A 397 -6.94 2.77 -0.74
C ILE A 397 -8.31 3.22 -0.21
N ARG A 398 -9.21 2.26 0.06
CA ARG A 398 -10.53 2.55 0.65
C ARG A 398 -10.43 3.16 2.03
N SER A 399 -9.56 2.62 2.90
CA SER A 399 -9.32 3.19 4.23
C SER A 399 -8.71 4.58 4.19
N ALA A 400 -7.91 4.89 3.16
CA ALA A 400 -7.35 6.22 2.93
C ALA A 400 -8.39 7.24 2.41
N GLY A 401 -9.59 6.78 2.05
CA GLY A 401 -10.72 7.60 1.60
C GLY A 401 -10.74 7.88 0.09
N TYR A 402 -10.04 7.08 -0.72
CA TYR A 402 -9.94 7.27 -2.17
C TYR A 402 -10.74 6.23 -2.96
N GLN A 403 -11.11 6.57 -4.20
CA GLN A 403 -11.75 5.62 -5.10
C GLN A 403 -10.72 4.72 -5.78
N ILE A 404 -11.08 3.44 -5.96
CA ILE A 404 -10.22 2.49 -6.67
C ILE A 404 -10.06 2.87 -8.15
N ALA A 405 -11.07 3.50 -8.76
CA ALA A 405 -11.01 3.96 -10.14
C ALA A 405 -9.91 5.02 -10.35
N ASP A 406 -9.82 6.02 -9.47
CA ASP A 406 -8.78 7.06 -9.55
C ASP A 406 -7.37 6.45 -9.38
N ALA A 407 -7.22 5.50 -8.45
CA ALA A 407 -5.98 4.77 -8.24
C ALA A 407 -5.58 3.94 -9.47
N GLN A 408 -6.56 3.26 -10.08
CA GLN A 408 -6.35 2.46 -11.29
C GLN A 408 -5.97 3.33 -12.48
N GLN A 409 -6.68 4.45 -12.70
CA GLN A 409 -6.34 5.41 -13.75
C GLN A 409 -4.90 5.92 -13.58
N ARG A 410 -4.52 6.29 -12.35
CA ARG A 410 -3.14 6.74 -12.08
C ARG A 410 -2.10 5.65 -12.32
N TYR A 411 -2.43 4.40 -11.99
CA TYR A 411 -1.60 3.23 -12.29
C TYR A 411 -1.43 3.06 -13.80
N GLU A 412 -2.51 3.16 -14.58
CA GLU A 412 -2.47 3.06 -16.05
C GLU A 412 -1.67 4.19 -16.70
N GLU A 413 -1.84 5.44 -16.23
CA GLU A 413 -0.99 6.58 -16.63
C GLU A 413 0.50 6.33 -16.35
N ARG A 414 0.82 5.45 -15.38
CA ARG A 414 2.19 5.07 -15.07
C ARG A 414 2.72 3.96 -15.95
N LEU A 415 1.85 3.06 -16.38
CA LEU A 415 2.15 1.97 -17.29
C LEU A 415 2.23 2.40 -18.75
N ASP A 416 1.88 3.64 -19.07
CA ASP A 416 1.88 4.17 -20.44
C ASP A 416 3.13 3.69 -21.20
N PRO A 417 2.96 2.89 -22.27
CA PRO A 417 4.07 2.18 -22.88
C PRO A 417 5.18 3.15 -23.25
N ARG A 418 6.39 2.81 -22.83
CA ARG A 418 7.57 3.60 -23.12
C ARG A 418 8.30 2.93 -24.25
N GLN A 419 8.63 3.71 -25.26
CA GLN A 419 9.48 3.26 -26.35
C GLN A 419 10.87 3.84 -26.17
N TRP A 420 11.87 3.05 -26.55
CA TRP A 420 13.25 3.51 -26.61
C TRP A 420 13.81 3.25 -28.00
N LEU A 421 14.40 4.29 -28.59
CA LEU A 421 15.09 4.25 -29.87
C LEU A 421 16.54 4.66 -29.66
N LEU A 422 17.45 3.73 -29.90
CA LEU A 422 18.90 3.98 -29.95
C LEU A 422 19.32 4.13 -31.41
N LEU A 423 19.77 5.32 -31.79
CA LEU A 423 20.34 5.60 -33.12
C LEU A 423 21.87 5.56 -33.02
N ASN A 424 22.51 4.77 -33.89
CA ASN A 424 23.95 4.66 -34.02
C ASN A 424 24.41 5.23 -35.37
N LEU A 425 25.01 6.42 -35.34
CA LEU A 425 25.50 7.16 -36.50
C LEU A 425 26.91 6.73 -36.95
N GLY A 426 27.32 5.50 -36.64
CA GLY A 426 28.56 4.91 -37.13
C GLY A 426 29.82 5.28 -36.34
N GLY A 427 30.97 4.74 -36.78
CA GLY A 427 32.25 4.90 -36.11
C GLY A 427 32.95 6.23 -36.37
N GLU A 428 34.04 6.45 -35.63
CA GLU A 428 34.98 7.54 -35.90
C GLU A 428 35.70 7.26 -37.22
N PRO A 429 35.88 8.26 -38.09
CA PRO A 429 36.77 8.12 -39.23
C PRO A 429 38.19 7.85 -38.73
N TRP A 430 38.89 6.96 -39.44
CA TRP A 430 40.23 6.51 -39.07
C TRP A 430 41.25 7.66 -39.09
N GLN A 431 41.00 8.70 -39.90
CA GLN A 431 41.74 9.94 -39.91
C GLN A 431 40.77 11.11 -39.68
N PRO A 432 41.01 12.00 -38.69
CA PRO A 432 40.38 13.31 -38.69
C PRO A 432 40.95 14.04 -39.91
N ALA A 433 40.23 14.01 -41.03
CA ALA A 433 40.61 14.82 -42.16
C ALA A 433 40.64 16.29 -41.68
N PRO A 434 41.66 17.09 -42.02
CA PRO A 434 41.70 18.52 -41.70
C PRO A 434 40.63 19.33 -42.46
N THR A 435 39.67 18.66 -43.11
CA THR A 435 38.56 19.26 -43.83
C THR A 435 37.52 19.80 -42.85
N ALA A 436 36.87 20.90 -43.21
CA ALA A 436 35.82 21.52 -42.41
C ALA A 436 34.55 20.64 -42.27
N ASP A 437 34.39 19.64 -43.13
CA ASP A 437 33.19 18.80 -43.16
C ASP A 437 33.30 17.61 -42.19
N PRO A 438 32.27 17.37 -41.36
CA PRO A 438 32.25 16.23 -40.45
C PRO A 438 32.05 14.92 -41.23
N PRO A 439 32.45 13.77 -40.64
CA PRO A 439 32.33 12.46 -41.27
C PRO A 439 30.87 12.03 -41.34
N TRP A 440 30.21 12.31 -42.46
CA TRP A 440 28.81 11.93 -42.66
C TRP A 440 28.66 10.39 -42.73
N PRO A 441 27.74 9.80 -41.94
CA PRO A 441 27.50 8.38 -41.98
C PRO A 441 26.84 7.97 -43.30
N THR A 442 27.28 6.87 -43.88
CA THR A 442 26.63 6.23 -45.03
C THR A 442 25.55 5.21 -44.62
N ARG A 443 25.56 4.82 -43.34
CA ARG A 443 24.62 3.88 -42.75
C ARG A 443 24.37 4.26 -41.29
N ILE A 444 23.10 4.21 -40.89
CA ILE A 444 22.62 4.44 -39.53
C ILE A 444 22.09 3.11 -39.01
N GLY A 445 22.73 2.57 -37.97
CA GLY A 445 22.14 1.46 -37.22
C GLY A 445 21.10 2.00 -36.26
N TRP A 446 20.00 1.31 -36.05
CA TRP A 446 19.03 1.69 -35.02
C TRP A 446 18.47 0.48 -34.30
N THR A 447 18.15 0.66 -33.02
CA THR A 447 17.53 -0.36 -32.18
C THR A 447 16.32 0.21 -31.48
N TYR A 448 15.20 -0.50 -31.60
CA TYR A 448 13.92 -0.15 -31.00
C TYR A 448 13.52 -1.18 -29.95
N VAL A 449 13.07 -0.71 -28.80
CA VAL A 449 12.56 -1.53 -27.69
C VAL A 449 11.30 -0.88 -27.15
N GLU A 450 10.26 -1.69 -26.90
CA GLU A 450 9.03 -1.25 -26.26
C GLU A 450 8.93 -1.85 -24.85
N ARG A 451 8.57 -1.04 -23.87
CA ARG A 451 8.19 -1.49 -22.54
C ARG A 451 6.67 -1.52 -22.45
N LEU A 452 6.13 -2.72 -22.26
CA LEU A 452 4.71 -3.00 -22.15
C LEU A 452 4.20 -2.59 -20.76
N GLY A 453 2.87 -2.45 -20.65
CA GLY A 453 2.22 -2.05 -19.40
C GLY A 453 2.38 -3.06 -18.25
N ASP A 454 2.79 -4.30 -18.50
CA ASP A 454 3.13 -5.25 -17.42
C ASP A 454 4.55 -5.07 -16.88
N GLY A 455 5.28 -4.07 -17.40
CA GLY A 455 6.66 -3.77 -17.03
C GLY A 455 7.71 -4.55 -17.83
N THR A 456 7.30 -5.54 -18.64
CA THR A 456 8.20 -6.30 -19.51
C THR A 456 8.64 -5.49 -20.73
N THR A 457 9.78 -5.86 -21.31
CA THR A 457 10.29 -5.25 -22.55
C THR A 457 10.19 -6.25 -23.69
N THR A 458 9.81 -5.78 -24.88
CA THR A 458 9.87 -6.58 -26.11
C THR A 458 11.31 -6.95 -26.45
N GLU A 459 11.49 -7.96 -27.31
CA GLU A 459 12.80 -8.21 -27.90
C GLU A 459 13.26 -6.97 -28.70
N PRO A 460 14.55 -6.58 -28.61
CA PRO A 460 15.06 -5.46 -29.38
C PRO A 460 15.00 -5.73 -30.89
N VAL A 461 14.41 -4.80 -31.64
CA VAL A 461 14.43 -4.80 -33.11
C VAL A 461 15.60 -3.96 -33.57
N THR A 462 16.59 -4.58 -34.22
CA THR A 462 17.77 -3.89 -34.74
C THR A 462 17.79 -3.91 -36.26
N GLU A 463 17.86 -2.73 -36.86
CA GLU A 463 17.88 -2.54 -38.32
C GLU A 463 18.94 -1.52 -38.73
N SER A 464 19.11 -1.33 -40.04
CA SER A 464 20.02 -0.33 -40.58
C SER A 464 19.39 0.43 -41.74
N GLN A 465 19.60 1.74 -41.78
CA GLN A 465 19.14 2.63 -42.83
C GLN A 465 20.34 3.21 -43.58
N SER A 466 20.33 3.16 -44.91
CA SER A 466 21.32 3.84 -45.74
C SER A 466 21.08 5.35 -45.75
N ALA A 467 22.16 6.13 -45.77
CA ALA A 467 22.15 7.59 -45.85
C ALA A 467 23.15 8.05 -46.91
N ALA A 468 22.83 9.10 -47.67
CA ALA A 468 23.85 9.78 -48.45
C ALA A 468 24.84 10.48 -47.49
N PRO A 469 26.15 10.51 -47.79
CA PRO A 469 27.16 11.07 -46.89
C PRO A 469 27.18 12.60 -46.96
N ASN A 470 26.05 13.23 -46.64
CA ASN A 470 25.84 14.67 -46.56
C ASN A 470 24.72 14.98 -45.53
N PRO A 471 24.54 16.26 -45.15
CA PRO A 471 23.51 16.65 -44.18
C PRO A 471 22.08 16.23 -44.57
N GLU A 472 21.71 16.41 -45.84
CA GLU A 472 20.37 16.15 -46.34
C GLU A 472 20.03 14.66 -46.33
N GLY A 473 20.96 13.81 -46.75
CA GLY A 473 20.79 12.36 -46.77
C GLY A 473 20.73 11.76 -45.37
N LEU A 474 21.42 12.36 -44.40
CA LEU A 474 21.30 11.99 -43.00
C LEU A 474 19.93 12.39 -42.43
N ALA A 475 19.45 13.60 -42.73
CA ALA A 475 18.11 14.05 -42.33
C ALA A 475 17.00 13.15 -42.93
N GLU A 476 17.09 12.82 -44.23
CA GLU A 476 16.15 11.91 -44.91
C GLU A 476 16.14 10.51 -44.28
N ALA A 477 17.33 9.96 -43.99
CA ALA A 477 17.46 8.66 -43.33
C ALA A 477 16.86 8.67 -41.92
N LEU A 478 17.12 9.71 -41.12
CA LEU A 478 16.55 9.85 -39.78
C LEU A 478 15.02 9.98 -39.84
N MET A 479 14.49 10.81 -40.74
CA MET A 479 13.05 10.91 -40.96
C MET A 479 12.44 9.55 -41.31
N THR A 480 13.07 8.79 -42.20
CA THR A 480 12.61 7.45 -42.59
C THR A 480 12.51 6.52 -41.38
N ILE A 481 13.53 6.51 -40.50
CA ILE A 481 13.51 5.73 -39.26
C ILE A 481 12.36 6.19 -38.35
N PHE A 482 12.21 7.49 -38.10
CA PHE A 482 11.13 7.98 -37.22
C PHE A 482 9.72 7.67 -37.76
N HIS A 483 9.54 7.59 -39.08
CA HIS A 483 8.27 7.20 -39.69
C HIS A 483 7.98 5.70 -39.60
N SER A 484 9.01 4.84 -39.42
CA SER A 484 8.82 3.40 -39.27
C SER A 484 8.49 2.98 -37.84
N ILE A 485 8.80 3.82 -36.84
CA ILE A 485 8.49 3.55 -35.43
C ILE A 485 6.99 3.72 -35.15
N PRO A 486 6.32 2.77 -34.45
CA PRO A 486 4.92 2.92 -34.06
C PRO A 486 4.70 4.20 -33.23
N ARG A 487 3.67 4.97 -33.57
CA ARG A 487 3.34 6.24 -32.88
C ARG A 487 2.67 5.96 -31.53
N ILE A 488 3.45 5.77 -30.49
CA ILE A 488 2.98 5.69 -29.10
C ILE A 488 3.34 6.99 -28.36
N HIS A 489 2.66 7.26 -27.24
CA HIS A 489 2.67 8.54 -26.55
C HIS A 489 4.05 8.98 -26.00
N HIS A 490 5.00 8.06 -25.77
CA HIS A 490 6.30 8.40 -25.18
C HIS A 490 7.50 7.66 -25.80
N LEU A 491 8.04 8.24 -26.88
CA LEU A 491 9.31 7.80 -27.48
C LEU A 491 10.50 8.51 -26.82
N THR A 492 11.42 7.71 -26.32
CA THR A 492 12.70 8.16 -25.75
C THR A 492 13.84 7.88 -26.71
N VAL A 493 14.68 8.87 -27.03
CA VAL A 493 15.74 8.73 -28.04
C VAL A 493 17.14 8.80 -27.40
N ASP A 494 18.02 7.90 -27.79
CA ASP A 494 19.46 7.99 -27.55
C ASP A 494 20.20 8.13 -28.89
N LEU A 495 21.13 9.09 -28.98
CA LEU A 495 21.94 9.32 -30.18
C LEU A 495 23.40 8.96 -29.90
N ALA A 496 23.86 7.84 -30.44
CA ALA A 496 25.25 7.42 -30.41
C ALA A 496 25.97 7.87 -31.67
N MET A 497 26.98 8.72 -31.54
CA MET A 497 27.65 9.33 -32.70
C MET A 497 29.16 9.57 -32.46
N PRO A 498 29.96 9.74 -33.54
CA PRO A 498 31.38 10.11 -33.43
C PRO A 498 31.55 11.54 -32.89
N THR A 499 32.72 11.88 -32.35
CA THR A 499 32.97 13.20 -31.75
C THR A 499 32.88 14.32 -32.77
N GLY A 500 33.15 14.05 -34.05
CA GLY A 500 32.92 15.00 -35.14
C GLY A 500 31.46 15.46 -35.22
N LEU A 501 30.50 14.52 -35.13
CA LEU A 501 29.07 14.85 -35.16
C LEU A 501 28.58 15.46 -33.85
N LEU A 502 29.16 15.02 -32.71
CA LEU A 502 28.90 15.67 -31.43
C LEU A 502 29.26 17.17 -31.49
N ASN A 503 30.46 17.50 -32.00
CA ASN A 503 30.93 18.88 -32.02
C ASN A 503 30.11 19.82 -32.91
N VAL A 504 29.44 19.30 -33.96
CA VAL A 504 28.55 20.11 -34.82
C VAL A 504 27.11 20.20 -34.29
N GLY A 505 26.78 19.49 -33.20
CA GLY A 505 25.48 19.57 -32.53
C GLY A 505 24.32 19.07 -33.39
N ILE A 506 24.48 17.92 -34.04
CA ILE A 506 23.50 17.37 -34.98
C ILE A 506 22.10 17.18 -34.37
N GLU A 507 21.99 16.97 -33.07
CA GLU A 507 20.71 16.83 -32.37
C GLU A 507 19.83 18.07 -32.50
N ARG A 508 20.43 19.23 -32.78
CA ARG A 508 19.75 20.53 -32.95
C ARG A 508 19.38 20.84 -34.39
N TRP A 509 19.72 19.95 -35.32
CA TRP A 509 19.41 20.18 -36.71
C TRP A 509 17.91 20.07 -36.96
N PRO A 510 17.35 20.95 -37.81
CA PRO A 510 15.94 20.90 -38.16
C PRO A 510 15.67 19.69 -39.05
N ILE A 511 15.31 18.57 -38.44
CA ILE A 511 15.12 17.28 -39.13
C ILE A 511 13.64 17.05 -39.45
N PHE A 512 12.74 17.54 -38.59
CA PHE A 512 11.30 17.34 -38.78
C PHE A 512 10.67 18.57 -39.40
N ASP A 513 9.83 18.35 -40.42
CA ASP A 513 8.94 19.38 -40.95
C ASP A 513 7.55 19.17 -40.33
N THR A 514 7.28 19.90 -39.24
CA THR A 514 6.00 19.86 -38.53
C THR A 514 5.28 21.18 -38.72
N PHE A 515 4.21 21.17 -39.53
CA PHE A 515 3.33 22.32 -39.73
C PHE A 515 4.10 23.61 -40.10
N ASP A 516 5.02 23.53 -41.07
CA ASP A 516 5.87 24.64 -41.55
C ASP A 516 6.90 25.18 -40.54
N THR A 517 7.06 24.53 -39.37
CA THR A 517 8.13 24.84 -38.42
C THR A 517 9.14 23.69 -38.39
N PRO A 518 10.40 23.95 -38.80
CA PRO A 518 11.45 22.97 -38.69
C PRO A 518 11.76 22.70 -37.21
N GLU A 519 11.61 21.44 -36.79
CA GLU A 519 11.85 21.01 -35.41
C GLU A 519 13.08 20.09 -35.35
N SER A 520 13.91 20.26 -34.33
CA SER A 520 15.08 19.42 -34.13
C SER A 520 14.79 18.16 -33.30
N ILE A 521 15.70 17.18 -33.31
CA ILE A 521 15.59 16.02 -32.40
C ILE A 521 15.67 16.48 -30.94
N ALA A 522 16.48 17.50 -30.64
CA ALA A 522 16.61 18.08 -29.32
C ALA A 522 15.31 18.70 -28.82
N ASP A 523 14.63 19.48 -29.66
CA ASP A 523 13.36 20.13 -29.32
C ASP A 523 12.26 19.08 -29.09
N ARG A 524 12.19 18.09 -29.98
CA ARG A 524 11.13 17.08 -29.99
C ARG A 524 11.30 15.98 -28.94
N TYR A 525 12.51 15.49 -28.75
CA TYR A 525 12.79 14.25 -28.02
C TYR A 525 13.82 14.38 -26.89
N GLN A 526 14.55 15.49 -26.81
CA GLN A 526 15.61 15.72 -25.80
C GLN A 526 16.55 14.50 -25.64
N PRO A 527 17.26 14.11 -26.71
CA PRO A 527 17.96 12.84 -26.74
C PRO A 527 19.13 12.82 -25.75
N ARG A 528 19.44 11.64 -25.19
CA ARG A 528 20.72 11.44 -24.49
C ARG A 528 21.80 11.16 -25.53
N LEU A 529 22.88 11.93 -25.49
CA LEU A 529 23.99 11.74 -26.41
C LEU A 529 24.92 10.65 -25.88
N ARG A 530 25.44 9.83 -26.79
CA ARG A 530 26.40 8.77 -26.52
C ARG A 530 27.54 8.83 -27.52
N TRP A 531 28.68 8.26 -27.13
CA TRP A 531 29.80 8.14 -28.05
C TRP A 531 29.73 6.79 -28.77
N SER A 532 29.55 6.80 -30.09
CA SER A 532 29.29 5.59 -30.87
C SER A 532 30.38 4.52 -30.73
N GLN A 533 31.64 4.90 -30.51
CA GLN A 533 32.73 3.96 -30.28
C GLN A 533 32.53 3.05 -29.06
N ARG A 534 31.66 3.43 -28.11
CA ARG A 534 31.32 2.56 -26.98
C ARG A 534 30.43 1.39 -27.36
N LEU A 535 29.68 1.52 -28.45
CA LEU A 535 28.87 0.44 -29.00
C LEU A 535 29.68 -0.46 -29.94
N LEU A 536 30.82 0.04 -30.44
CA LEU A 536 31.62 -0.60 -31.49
C LEU A 536 32.94 -1.22 -30.99
N ASP A 537 33.51 -0.74 -29.88
CA ASP A 537 34.78 -1.23 -29.34
C ASP A 537 34.64 -1.61 -27.85
N LEU A 538 34.79 -2.90 -27.58
CA LEU A 538 34.71 -3.49 -26.24
C LEU A 538 35.67 -2.84 -25.23
N ARG A 539 36.83 -2.32 -25.67
CA ARG A 539 37.79 -1.66 -24.78
C ARG A 539 37.21 -0.36 -24.22
N TYR A 540 36.55 0.43 -25.06
CA TYR A 540 35.94 1.70 -24.64
C TYR A 540 34.68 1.48 -23.81
N PHE A 541 33.88 0.46 -24.15
CA PHE A 541 32.77 0.01 -23.31
C PHE A 541 33.26 -0.38 -21.91
N SER A 542 34.31 -1.21 -21.84
CA SER A 542 34.87 -1.71 -20.57
C SER A 542 35.46 -0.57 -19.74
N ALA A 543 36.23 0.34 -20.35
CA ALA A 543 36.76 1.52 -19.67
C ALA A 543 35.65 2.41 -19.06
N CYS A 544 34.53 2.58 -19.77
CA CYS A 544 33.36 3.28 -19.22
C CYS A 544 32.72 2.51 -18.07
N LYS A 545 32.52 1.21 -18.23
CA LYS A 545 31.92 0.34 -17.20
C LYS A 545 32.74 0.37 -15.92
N ASP A 546 34.05 0.16 -16.02
CA ASP A 546 34.98 0.18 -14.89
C ASP A 546 34.93 1.53 -14.18
N ARG A 547 35.00 2.63 -14.94
CA ARG A 547 34.92 3.96 -14.35
C ARG A 547 33.58 4.21 -13.67
N THR A 548 32.47 3.83 -14.30
CA THR A 548 31.12 3.99 -13.73
C THR A 548 30.97 3.24 -12.41
N THR A 549 31.57 2.05 -12.31
CA THR A 549 31.60 1.24 -11.08
C THR A 549 32.50 1.84 -10.00
N MET A 550 33.66 2.40 -10.37
CA MET A 550 34.60 2.99 -9.42
C MET A 550 34.19 4.38 -8.91
N SER A 551 33.31 5.07 -9.64
CA SER A 551 33.03 6.47 -9.40
C SER A 551 31.99 6.71 -8.30
N SER A 552 32.15 7.82 -7.58
CA SER A 552 31.21 8.25 -6.55
C SER A 552 30.22 9.28 -7.07
N TRP A 553 28.94 8.92 -7.08
CA TRP A 553 27.83 9.83 -7.39
C TRP A 553 27.52 10.83 -6.26
N SER A 554 28.15 10.68 -5.09
CA SER A 554 28.04 11.68 -4.02
C SER A 554 28.84 12.95 -4.34
N THR A 555 29.82 12.87 -5.23
CA THR A 555 30.62 14.02 -5.64
C THR A 555 29.79 14.99 -6.51
N MET A 556 29.98 16.28 -6.27
CA MET A 556 29.45 17.33 -7.16
C MET A 556 30.21 17.28 -8.48
N PRO A 557 29.60 17.73 -9.60
CA PRO A 557 30.33 17.81 -10.85
C PRO A 557 31.48 18.78 -10.64
N LYS A 558 32.64 18.44 -11.20
CA LYS A 558 33.82 19.29 -11.17
C LYS A 558 33.91 20.02 -12.50
N PRO A 559 33.72 21.35 -12.54
CA PRO A 559 34.06 22.14 -13.72
C PRO A 559 35.55 22.02 -14.00
N PHE A 560 35.91 21.80 -15.26
CA PHE A 560 37.31 21.87 -15.67
C PHE A 560 37.84 23.30 -15.62
N ALA A 561 39.06 23.45 -15.12
CA ALA A 561 39.83 24.65 -15.43
C ALA A 561 40.31 24.56 -16.89
N ASP A 562 40.11 25.61 -17.68
CA ASP A 562 40.48 25.63 -19.11
C ASP A 562 41.94 25.19 -19.33
N ALA A 563 42.85 25.58 -18.42
CA ALA A 563 44.26 25.18 -18.46
C ALA A 563 44.49 23.66 -18.50
N VAL A 564 43.60 22.86 -17.90
CA VAL A 564 43.70 21.39 -17.91
C VAL A 564 43.34 20.81 -19.28
N LEU A 565 42.47 21.49 -20.04
CA LEU A 565 41.93 21.00 -21.30
C LEU A 565 42.77 21.44 -22.52
N THR A 566 43.75 22.33 -22.34
CA THR A 566 44.55 22.92 -23.44
C THR A 566 45.61 21.96 -23.99
N ASP A 567 46.20 21.11 -23.14
CA ASP A 567 47.25 20.17 -23.53
C ASP A 567 46.97 18.73 -23.05
N GLU A 568 47.23 17.76 -23.94
CA GLU A 568 46.93 16.35 -23.69
C GLU A 568 47.71 15.75 -22.50
N PRO A 569 49.02 16.02 -22.30
CA PRO A 569 49.74 15.53 -21.12
C PRO A 569 49.14 15.96 -19.79
N THR A 570 48.76 17.24 -19.65
CA THR A 570 48.09 17.78 -18.46
C THR A 570 46.74 17.13 -18.27
N LEU A 571 45.92 17.01 -19.33
CA LEU A 571 44.63 16.35 -19.26
C LEU A 571 44.78 14.88 -18.82
N ARG A 572 45.74 14.13 -19.38
CA ARG A 572 45.98 12.74 -19.00
C ARG A 572 46.42 12.58 -17.55
N ARG A 573 47.28 13.48 -17.06
CA ARG A 573 47.67 13.51 -15.64
C ARG A 573 46.45 13.76 -14.76
N TRP A 574 45.64 14.76 -15.11
CA TRP A 574 44.40 15.04 -14.38
C TRP A 574 43.45 13.85 -14.36
N ILE A 575 43.26 13.15 -15.49
CA ILE A 575 42.43 11.95 -15.59
C ILE A 575 42.95 10.84 -14.65
N ALA A 576 44.27 10.69 -14.53
CA ALA A 576 44.87 9.72 -13.64
C ALA A 576 44.64 10.06 -12.15
N ASP A 577 44.62 11.35 -11.82
CA ASP A 577 44.46 11.88 -10.46
C ASP A 577 42.99 11.99 -10.01
N ASN A 578 42.02 11.88 -10.93
CA ASN A 578 40.58 12.17 -10.68
C ASN A 578 39.67 11.01 -11.13
N LYS A 579 40.04 9.77 -10.79
CA LYS A 579 39.32 8.56 -11.23
C LYS A 579 37.96 8.37 -10.55
N GLU A 580 37.76 8.98 -9.39
CA GLU A 580 36.59 8.89 -8.52
C GLU A 580 35.40 9.73 -9.00
N HIS A 581 35.63 10.68 -9.92
CA HIS A 581 34.58 11.56 -10.43
C HIS A 581 33.76 10.85 -11.51
N ALA A 582 32.47 10.59 -11.20
CA ALA A 582 31.55 9.91 -12.11
C ALA A 582 31.23 10.74 -13.35
N TRP A 583 31.15 12.06 -13.18
CA TRP A 583 30.64 12.95 -14.21
C TRP A 583 31.23 14.36 -14.09
N LEU A 584 31.33 15.07 -15.21
CA LEU A 584 32.10 16.31 -15.32
C LEU A 584 31.35 17.39 -16.10
N ILE A 585 31.79 18.64 -15.90
CA ILE A 585 31.37 19.79 -16.71
C ILE A 585 32.64 20.33 -17.39
N GLY A 586 32.65 20.32 -18.72
CA GLY A 586 33.81 20.71 -19.51
C GLY A 586 33.42 21.55 -20.72
N ARG A 587 34.42 22.19 -21.31
CA ARG A 587 34.24 23.03 -22.51
C ARG A 587 35.44 22.89 -23.43
N ARG A 588 35.27 23.20 -24.71
CA ARG A 588 36.40 23.28 -25.64
C ARG A 588 37.18 24.57 -25.36
N PRO A 589 38.46 24.50 -24.94
CA PRO A 589 39.23 25.72 -24.72
C PRO A 589 39.61 26.35 -26.06
N ALA A 590 39.69 27.69 -26.08
CA ALA A 590 40.18 28.42 -27.24
C ALA A 590 41.63 28.00 -27.55
N GLY A 591 41.91 27.58 -28.78
CA GLY A 591 43.25 27.18 -29.21
C GLY A 591 43.68 25.77 -28.77
N ALA A 592 42.76 24.91 -28.33
CA ALA A 592 43.06 23.50 -28.05
C ALA A 592 43.73 22.84 -29.26
N ARG A 593 44.93 22.28 -29.07
CA ARG A 593 45.65 21.53 -30.12
C ARG A 593 45.16 20.09 -30.29
N THR A 594 44.39 19.61 -29.32
CA THR A 594 43.84 18.25 -29.28
C THR A 594 42.33 18.31 -29.07
N ASP A 595 41.65 17.18 -29.25
CA ASP A 595 40.23 17.03 -28.92
C ASP A 595 40.10 16.51 -27.47
N PRO A 596 39.97 17.40 -26.46
CA PRO A 596 39.88 17.00 -25.06
C PRO A 596 38.65 16.11 -24.79
N LEU A 597 37.54 16.33 -25.50
CA LEU A 597 36.34 15.51 -25.36
C LEU A 597 36.64 14.07 -25.74
N ARG A 598 37.30 13.85 -26.89
CA ARG A 598 37.70 12.50 -27.32
C ARG A 598 38.66 11.84 -26.34
N ILE A 599 39.59 12.57 -25.74
CA ILE A 599 40.52 12.04 -24.73
C ILE A 599 39.75 11.58 -23.48
N LEU A 600 38.79 12.38 -23.00
CA LEU A 600 37.93 12.05 -21.86
C LEU A 600 37.05 10.81 -22.13
N LEU A 601 36.41 10.76 -23.30
CA LEU A 601 35.56 9.63 -23.70
C LEU A 601 36.35 8.33 -23.78
N LYS A 602 37.55 8.35 -24.38
CA LYS A 602 38.49 7.21 -24.42
C LYS A 602 38.94 6.74 -23.04
N ALA A 603 39.05 7.67 -22.10
CA ALA A 603 39.39 7.36 -20.71
C ALA A 603 38.19 6.81 -19.90
N GLY A 604 37.02 6.67 -20.51
CA GLY A 604 35.82 6.08 -19.89
C GLY A 604 34.87 7.09 -19.24
N TYR A 605 35.07 8.41 -19.36
CA TYR A 605 34.12 9.39 -18.83
C TYR A 605 32.86 9.41 -19.70
N GLY A 606 31.78 8.77 -19.23
CA GLY A 606 30.51 8.65 -19.96
C GLY A 606 29.46 9.70 -19.63
N PHE A 607 29.67 10.48 -18.57
CA PHE A 607 28.69 11.40 -18.04
C PHE A 607 29.27 12.81 -18.07
N LEU A 608 28.95 13.57 -19.11
CA LEU A 608 29.56 14.86 -19.39
C LEU A 608 28.48 15.87 -19.74
N VAL A 609 28.56 17.05 -19.13
CA VAL A 609 28.00 18.27 -19.73
C VAL A 609 29.14 18.95 -20.46
N TRP A 610 29.03 19.05 -21.78
CA TRP A 610 30.09 19.58 -22.64
C TRP A 610 29.62 20.83 -23.38
N PHE A 611 30.45 21.88 -23.37
CA PHE A 611 30.23 23.09 -24.16
C PHE A 611 31.22 23.11 -25.34
N PRO A 612 30.75 22.88 -26.58
CA PRO A 612 31.61 22.78 -27.75
C PRO A 612 32.21 24.13 -28.18
N GLU A 613 31.56 25.24 -27.81
CA GLU A 613 31.99 26.59 -28.17
C GLU A 613 32.88 27.22 -27.09
N PRO A 614 34.01 27.84 -27.47
CA PRO A 614 34.86 28.56 -26.53
C PRO A 614 34.16 29.84 -26.03
N GLY A 615 34.39 30.19 -24.75
CA GLY A 615 33.93 31.46 -24.18
C GLY A 615 32.60 31.41 -23.41
N TYR A 616 31.88 30.28 -23.43
CA TYR A 616 30.65 30.12 -22.65
C TYR A 616 30.95 29.91 -21.15
N SER A 617 30.60 30.85 -20.27
CA SER A 617 31.00 30.83 -18.85
C SER A 617 29.87 30.90 -17.81
N GLY A 618 28.60 30.97 -18.24
CA GLY A 618 27.47 31.29 -17.35
C GLY A 618 26.82 30.14 -16.58
N ASP A 619 26.93 28.90 -17.04
CA ASP A 619 25.97 27.85 -16.62
C ASP A 619 26.46 26.83 -15.61
N ASP A 620 27.77 26.75 -15.34
CA ASP A 620 28.33 25.76 -14.42
C ASP A 620 27.65 25.85 -13.04
N HIS A 621 27.41 27.08 -12.55
CA HIS A 621 26.71 27.32 -11.29
C HIS A 621 25.24 26.91 -11.32
N THR A 622 24.55 27.08 -12.44
CA THR A 622 23.15 26.68 -12.61
C THR A 622 23.03 25.15 -12.58
N ILE A 623 23.90 24.46 -13.31
CA ILE A 623 23.97 22.99 -13.34
C ILE A 623 24.31 22.44 -11.96
N VAL A 624 25.36 22.95 -11.32
CA VAL A 624 25.75 22.57 -9.95
C VAL A 624 24.59 22.79 -8.97
N ARG A 625 23.85 23.89 -9.09
CA ARG A 625 22.70 24.20 -8.23
C ARG A 625 21.55 23.22 -8.42
N VAL A 626 21.27 22.82 -9.66
CA VAL A 626 20.23 21.82 -9.98
C VAL A 626 20.64 20.48 -9.41
N VAL A 627 21.85 20.01 -9.67
CA VAL A 627 22.30 18.70 -9.19
C VAL A 627 22.47 18.64 -7.66
N LYS A 628 22.73 19.77 -7.00
CA LYS A 628 22.73 19.84 -5.53
C LYS A 628 21.36 19.46 -4.93
N LYS A 629 20.27 19.66 -5.67
CA LYS A 629 18.91 19.28 -5.24
C LYS A 629 18.60 17.81 -5.48
N ILE A 630 19.35 17.13 -6.34
CA ILE A 630 19.14 15.72 -6.68
C ILE A 630 19.88 14.85 -5.65
N PRO A 631 19.17 13.93 -4.95
CA PRO A 631 19.77 12.98 -4.04
C PRO A 631 20.88 12.17 -4.70
N HIS A 632 21.94 11.86 -3.95
CA HIS A 632 23.14 11.24 -4.51
C HIS A 632 22.84 9.91 -5.24
N ALA A 633 21.94 9.09 -4.70
CA ALA A 633 21.55 7.82 -5.29
C ALA A 633 20.77 8.00 -6.61
N ALA A 634 19.97 9.05 -6.74
CA ALA A 634 19.15 9.32 -7.93
C ALA A 634 19.91 10.00 -9.08
N ARG A 635 21.07 10.64 -8.80
CA ARG A 635 21.81 11.45 -9.77
C ARG A 635 22.07 10.76 -11.11
N ARG A 636 22.51 9.49 -11.07
CA ARG A 636 22.80 8.72 -12.28
C ARG A 636 21.61 8.59 -13.23
N ALA A 637 20.41 8.39 -12.68
CA ALA A 637 19.20 8.19 -13.47
C ALA A 637 18.56 9.50 -13.91
N ALA A 638 18.65 10.54 -13.06
CA ALA A 638 17.79 11.72 -13.15
C ALA A 638 18.46 12.96 -13.73
N ILE A 639 19.80 13.09 -13.65
CA ILE A 639 20.48 14.33 -14.10
C ILE A 639 20.09 14.72 -15.52
N PRO A 640 20.14 13.83 -16.55
CA PRO A 640 19.86 14.24 -17.93
C PRO A 640 18.54 14.94 -18.12
N ASP A 641 17.52 14.45 -17.41
CA ASP A 641 16.14 14.90 -17.57
C ASP A 641 15.83 16.11 -16.66
N GLU A 642 16.65 16.37 -15.65
CA GLU A 642 16.50 17.48 -14.70
C GLU A 642 17.35 18.70 -15.07
N LEU A 643 18.31 18.58 -15.98
CA LEU A 643 19.10 19.72 -16.43
C LEU A 643 18.19 20.73 -17.14
N PRO A 644 18.12 21.98 -16.68
CA PRO A 644 17.13 22.96 -17.16
C PRO A 644 17.39 23.20 -18.64
N GLY A 645 16.41 23.23 -19.54
CA GLY A 645 16.63 23.59 -20.96
C GLY A 645 17.66 24.72 -21.08
N GLY A 646 18.80 24.42 -21.71
CA GLY A 646 19.99 25.24 -21.62
C GLY A 646 20.17 26.13 -22.84
N PRO A 647 21.18 27.03 -22.83
CA PRO A 647 21.63 27.74 -24.01
C PRO A 647 21.81 26.78 -25.19
N ASP A 648 21.55 27.29 -26.39
CA ASP A 648 21.49 26.55 -27.67
C ASP A 648 22.70 25.65 -27.98
N HIS A 649 23.79 25.66 -27.20
CA HIS A 649 25.05 25.00 -27.54
C HIS A 649 25.50 23.88 -26.61
N ARG A 650 24.88 23.66 -25.44
CA ARG A 650 25.37 22.60 -24.52
C ARG A 650 25.05 21.19 -25.02
N MET A 651 25.88 20.23 -24.61
CA MET A 651 25.72 18.82 -24.92
C MET A 651 25.65 18.00 -23.65
N VAL A 652 24.64 17.12 -23.54
CA VAL A 652 24.49 16.19 -22.41
C VAL A 652 24.85 14.79 -22.90
N ILE A 653 26.11 14.41 -22.71
CA ILE A 653 26.59 13.06 -23.02
C ILE A 653 26.32 12.20 -21.80
N TRP A 654 25.44 11.21 -21.96
CA TRP A 654 24.98 10.34 -20.88
C TRP A 654 25.05 8.88 -21.29
N ASP A 655 26.28 8.41 -21.41
CA ASP A 655 26.61 7.12 -21.97
C ASP A 655 26.79 6.08 -20.86
N ASP A 656 25.65 5.76 -20.25
CA ASP A 656 25.52 4.78 -19.20
C ASP A 656 25.63 3.35 -19.79
N PRO A 657 26.59 2.52 -19.35
CA PRO A 657 26.78 1.16 -19.83
C PRO A 657 25.64 0.19 -19.46
N GLN A 658 24.71 0.60 -18.59
CA GLN A 658 23.49 -0.14 -18.27
C GLN A 658 22.29 0.26 -19.13
N GLY A 659 22.42 1.25 -20.01
CA GLY A 659 21.31 1.81 -20.79
C GLY A 659 20.56 2.90 -20.06
N ARG A 660 19.23 2.95 -20.17
CA ARG A 660 18.40 3.93 -19.45
C ARG A 660 17.89 3.36 -18.13
N GLY A 661 18.82 2.99 -17.27
CA GLY A 661 18.53 2.40 -15.96
C GLY A 661 17.93 1.00 -16.07
N ASP A 662 16.97 0.68 -15.21
CA ASP A 662 16.32 -0.64 -15.20
C ASP A 662 15.26 -0.78 -16.31
N ASP A 663 14.92 0.32 -17.01
CA ASP A 663 13.82 0.35 -17.98
C ASP A 663 14.25 -0.15 -19.37
N PHE A 664 15.47 0.14 -19.81
CA PHE A 664 15.99 -0.25 -21.13
C PHE A 664 17.47 -0.58 -21.06
N ARG A 665 17.83 -1.83 -21.34
CA ARG A 665 19.22 -2.27 -21.42
C ARG A 665 19.82 -1.92 -22.77
N LEU A 666 21.09 -1.52 -22.77
CA LEU A 666 21.85 -1.42 -24.02
C LEU A 666 21.91 -2.79 -24.71
N PRO A 667 21.83 -2.81 -26.05
CA PRO A 667 22.21 -3.99 -26.82
C PRO A 667 23.66 -4.36 -26.50
N ASP A 668 23.97 -5.65 -26.54
CA ASP A 668 25.36 -6.09 -26.45
C ASP A 668 26.18 -5.41 -27.55
N PRO A 669 27.42 -4.99 -27.26
CA PRO A 669 28.31 -4.42 -28.27
C PRO A 669 28.39 -5.37 -29.45
N LEU A 670 28.18 -4.86 -30.67
CA LEU A 670 28.26 -5.69 -31.86
C LEU A 670 29.65 -6.33 -31.90
N PRO A 671 29.77 -7.64 -32.21
CA PRO A 671 31.08 -8.22 -32.47
C PRO A 671 31.71 -7.38 -33.58
N ALA A 672 32.93 -6.89 -33.34
CA ALA A 672 33.61 -6.02 -34.27
C ALA A 672 33.56 -6.65 -35.67
N GLU A 673 32.93 -5.99 -36.64
CA GLU A 673 33.00 -6.45 -38.01
C GLU A 673 34.49 -6.56 -38.38
N PRO A 674 34.93 -7.69 -38.96
CA PRO A 674 36.31 -7.84 -39.36
C PRO A 674 36.64 -6.67 -40.29
N ILE A 675 37.59 -5.83 -39.85
CA ILE A 675 38.06 -4.69 -40.65
C ILE A 675 38.45 -5.29 -42.02
N PRO A 676 37.82 -4.87 -43.13
CA PRO A 676 38.19 -5.36 -44.44
C PRO A 676 39.68 -5.05 -44.63
N SER A 677 40.46 -6.12 -44.78
CA SER A 677 41.92 -6.13 -44.88
C SER A 677 42.42 -5.40 -46.11
#